data_AF-A0A6L5C2C3-F1
#
_entry.id   AF-A0A6L5C2C3-F1
#
_cell.length_a   1.000
_cell.length_b   1.000
_cell.length_c   1.000
_cell.angle_alpha   90.00
_cell.angle_beta   90.00
_cell.angle_gamma   90.00
#
_symmetry.space_group_name_H-M   'P 1'
#
loop_
_entity.id
_entity.type
_entity.pdbx_description
1 polymer ?
#
loop_
_entity_poly.entity_id
_entity_poly.type
_entity_poly.pdbx_seq_one_letter_code
_entity_poly.pdbx_strand_id
1 'polypeptide(L)'
;MFLINGQLHAGLSLDSALDTLHQALSRLLMTPIDSDTVVAAAARFAEQLQADELDVGLEEEQRLGLIDFCQPGHLTDKLERELGVQARSLRRIDYRQPRFESWHPLGLVVHITPGNAPMLAFCAVLESLLAGNINWLRPSSSDQGQTARLLHALAQCDSSGRLADFIAVLPLDTAHIGRLCTRADGVAAWGGETALKAIRQQLPGGCRWIDWGQRISFAYLSPEAAQPSALDTLVDEVCRLDQQACSSPQWVLVDSDDPAVLRDLGARLAEAFKRRSAQWPALVPTDQEASEITTRCAMAKLEQCFAGHTGEVWSGAGWRVIWEHHRTLAPSPLFRTLVLKPVPQPLIAETLLPWRTVLQSCALICPPAQTPALVRSLINAGVTRIAPAGSIHDGYAGEPHDGVYALTRLSRRLSVSLSAGVLSSHASLDALPAAPDISGLAIMHKAEFQAQPIDRTAQLYFRSGGSGGTPALAGFSYRDFHRQMRAAADGLFAAGLDPSQDRVMNLFYGGNLYGGFSSFSWILQQMGATHFPMGAPHDDDFSEIAQMIVQQQVSVLIGMPSTLHRLFLSEQTTLRGYAGIRKVFLGGEHPGLASRQLMASCGVSTVRSAIYGSVDAGPLGHACAATSDGIFHLMCDTQHLEIVDLEQDAPVRNDQVGRLLFTSRAREGQSVRRYEVGDTGRWVIGPCPCGLSSPRFQLLERHGQWLRIGTQFISPSQLAQYAGVPVQIVLDYAANGVERLVVRAEADADHVHQQLLCDATLKNVVDATLLVLEVRTCAATQFERNKHSGKMPLVIDRRQRPITEKEFQ
;
A
#
# COMPACT_ATOMS: atom_id res chain seq x y z
N MET A 1 -5.78 36.48 -12.89
CA MET A 1 -6.41 35.37 -13.64
C MET A 1 -6.82 34.31 -12.64
N PHE A 2 -8.08 33.91 -12.65
CA PHE A 2 -8.61 32.87 -11.76
C PHE A 2 -8.56 31.50 -12.45
N LEU A 3 -8.36 30.43 -11.70
CA LEU A 3 -8.62 29.07 -12.16
C LEU A 3 -9.85 28.55 -11.40
N ILE A 4 -10.93 28.20 -12.10
CA ILE A 4 -12.16 27.66 -11.50
C ILE A 4 -12.74 26.61 -12.44
N ASN A 5 -13.10 25.44 -11.91
CA ASN A 5 -13.67 24.31 -12.67
C ASN A 5 -12.80 23.95 -13.89
N GLY A 6 -11.49 23.92 -13.70
CA GLY A 6 -10.52 23.61 -14.74
C GLY A 6 -10.36 24.66 -15.84
N GLN A 7 -10.98 25.84 -15.73
CA GLN A 7 -10.91 26.91 -16.74
C GLN A 7 -10.24 28.17 -16.19
N LEU A 8 -9.46 28.85 -17.05
CA LEU A 8 -8.80 30.12 -16.72
C LEU A 8 -9.72 31.31 -17.05
N HIS A 9 -9.95 32.17 -16.07
CA HIS A 9 -10.85 33.33 -16.19
C HIS A 9 -10.08 34.65 -15.98
N ALA A 10 -10.12 35.54 -16.98
CA ALA A 10 -9.43 36.84 -16.92
C ALA A 10 -10.30 37.98 -16.37
N GLY A 11 -11.64 37.88 -16.46
CA GLY A 11 -12.57 38.97 -16.14
C GLY A 11 -13.64 38.65 -15.09
N LEU A 12 -13.50 37.56 -14.35
CA LEU A 12 -14.47 37.17 -13.33
C LEU A 12 -14.29 38.01 -12.06
N SER A 13 -15.39 38.53 -11.52
CA SER A 13 -15.36 39.25 -10.23
C SER A 13 -15.11 38.28 -9.07
N LEU A 14 -14.54 38.78 -7.96
CA LEU A 14 -14.34 37.98 -6.75
C LEU A 14 -15.67 37.43 -6.19
N ASP A 15 -16.72 38.23 -6.20
CA ASP A 15 -18.03 37.84 -5.67
C ASP A 15 -18.61 36.69 -6.49
N SER A 16 -18.61 36.82 -7.82
CA SER A 16 -19.08 35.75 -8.73
C SER A 16 -18.26 34.46 -8.61
N ALA A 17 -16.94 34.59 -8.42
CA ALA A 17 -16.04 33.46 -8.21
C ALA A 17 -16.37 32.71 -6.91
N LEU A 18 -16.47 33.43 -5.79
CA LEU A 18 -16.77 32.84 -4.50
C LEU A 18 -18.18 32.23 -4.48
N ASP A 19 -19.17 32.86 -5.10
CA ASP A 19 -20.53 32.32 -5.19
C ASP A 19 -20.54 30.97 -5.93
N THR A 20 -19.86 30.90 -7.07
CA THR A 20 -19.74 29.66 -7.85
C THR A 20 -19.09 28.54 -7.04
N LEU A 21 -17.96 28.83 -6.39
CA LEU A 21 -17.23 27.86 -5.58
C LEU A 21 -18.03 27.41 -4.34
N HIS A 22 -18.74 28.33 -3.70
CA HIS A 22 -19.58 28.03 -2.54
C HIS A 22 -20.80 27.17 -2.88
N GLN A 23 -21.38 27.32 -4.09
CA GLN A 23 -22.49 26.49 -4.55
C GLN A 23 -22.06 25.03 -4.79
N ALA A 24 -20.84 24.81 -5.28
CA ALA A 24 -20.32 23.47 -5.52
C ALA A 24 -19.89 22.73 -4.24
N LEU A 25 -19.55 23.46 -3.17
CA LEU A 25 -18.87 22.93 -1.99
C LEU A 25 -19.58 21.74 -1.33
N SER A 26 -20.90 21.81 -1.13
CA SER A 26 -21.65 20.74 -0.47
C SER A 26 -21.59 19.41 -1.24
N ARG A 27 -21.70 19.47 -2.57
CA ARG A 27 -21.60 18.30 -3.46
C ARG A 27 -20.21 17.67 -3.35
N LEU A 28 -19.17 18.50 -3.43
CA LEU A 28 -17.78 18.02 -3.43
C LEU A 28 -17.39 17.40 -2.09
N LEU A 29 -17.86 17.96 -0.97
CA LEU A 29 -17.64 17.39 0.37
C LEU A 29 -18.25 15.99 0.53
N MET A 30 -19.35 15.68 -0.18
CA MET A 30 -20.00 14.37 -0.14
C MET A 30 -19.32 13.33 -1.03
N THR A 31 -18.50 13.76 -1.99
CA THR A 31 -17.81 12.87 -2.93
C THR A 31 -16.33 13.24 -3.05
N PRO A 32 -15.51 12.99 -2.03
CA PRO A 32 -14.08 13.28 -2.07
C PRO A 32 -13.39 12.70 -3.31
N ILE A 33 -12.30 13.34 -3.73
CA ILE A 33 -11.50 12.84 -4.85
C ILE A 33 -10.64 11.67 -4.41
N ASP A 34 -10.59 10.62 -5.22
CA ASP A 34 -9.83 9.41 -4.91
C ASP A 34 -8.32 9.60 -5.15
N SER A 35 -7.48 9.03 -4.29
CA SER A 35 -6.03 9.17 -4.40
C SER A 35 -5.47 8.56 -5.68
N ASP A 36 -6.04 7.45 -6.16
CA ASP A 36 -5.56 6.78 -7.38
C ASP A 36 -5.84 7.66 -8.61
N THR A 37 -6.94 8.42 -8.59
CA THR A 37 -7.24 9.40 -9.65
C THR A 37 -6.19 10.52 -9.67
N VAL A 38 -5.81 11.03 -8.49
CA VAL A 38 -4.79 12.08 -8.36
C VAL A 38 -3.42 11.57 -8.81
N VAL A 39 -3.02 10.37 -8.37
CA VAL A 39 -1.75 9.74 -8.75
C VAL A 39 -1.69 9.50 -10.26
N ALA A 40 -2.76 8.97 -10.87
CA ALA A 40 -2.82 8.74 -12.31
C ALA A 40 -2.76 10.04 -13.13
N ALA A 41 -3.40 11.12 -12.66
CA ALA A 41 -3.33 12.42 -13.31
C ALA A 41 -1.92 13.04 -13.18
N ALA A 42 -1.30 12.95 -12.01
CA ALA A 42 0.07 13.41 -11.78
C ALA A 42 1.09 12.63 -12.64
N ALA A 43 0.90 11.32 -12.80
CA ALA A 43 1.74 10.49 -13.66
C ALA A 43 1.72 10.99 -15.11
N ARG A 44 0.53 11.18 -15.69
CA ARG A 44 0.36 11.70 -17.05
C ARG A 44 0.91 13.12 -17.19
N PHE A 45 0.74 13.96 -16.17
CA PHE A 45 1.32 15.29 -16.14
C PHE A 45 2.85 15.24 -16.18
N ALA A 46 3.48 14.35 -15.41
CA ALA A 46 4.92 14.14 -15.43
C ALA A 46 5.43 13.63 -16.79
N GLU A 47 4.71 12.69 -17.40
CA GLU A 47 5.01 12.18 -18.75
C GLU A 47 4.99 13.31 -19.80
N GLN A 48 3.96 14.16 -19.77
CA GLN A 48 3.85 15.30 -20.69
C GLN A 48 4.93 16.36 -20.45
N LEU A 49 5.30 16.65 -19.19
CA LEU A 49 6.44 17.52 -18.88
C LEU A 49 7.78 16.94 -19.34
N GLN A 50 7.93 15.61 -19.30
CA GLN A 50 9.12 14.93 -19.75
C GLN A 50 9.23 14.94 -21.28
N ALA A 51 8.10 14.82 -21.98
CA ALA A 51 8.01 14.89 -23.43
C ALA A 51 8.05 16.34 -23.99
N ASP A 52 8.11 17.34 -23.12
CA ASP A 52 8.08 18.77 -23.48
C ASP A 52 6.79 19.18 -24.24
N GLU A 53 5.68 18.49 -23.95
CA GLU A 53 4.37 18.73 -24.58
C GLU A 53 3.56 19.87 -23.92
N LEU A 54 4.02 20.35 -22.76
CA LEU A 54 3.36 21.39 -21.97
C LEU A 54 4.16 22.69 -21.97
N ASP A 55 3.67 23.71 -22.69
CA ASP A 55 4.22 25.07 -22.63
C ASP A 55 3.69 25.83 -21.40
N VAL A 56 4.34 25.58 -20.25
CA VAL A 56 3.98 26.19 -18.96
C VAL A 56 5.00 27.22 -18.45
N GLY A 57 6.06 27.49 -19.23
CA GLY A 57 7.08 28.50 -18.91
C GLY A 57 7.87 28.18 -17.64
N LEU A 58 8.32 26.94 -17.49
CA LEU A 58 9.15 26.47 -16.36
C LEU A 58 10.64 26.52 -16.72
N GLU A 59 11.47 26.87 -15.74
CA GLU A 59 12.91 26.65 -15.83
C GLU A 59 13.24 25.16 -15.76
N GLU A 60 14.41 24.76 -16.27
CA GLU A 60 14.78 23.33 -16.37
C GLU A 60 14.80 22.63 -15.00
N GLU A 61 15.36 23.28 -13.96
CA GLU A 61 15.39 22.75 -12.60
C GLU A 61 13.97 22.55 -12.02
N GLN A 62 13.08 23.52 -12.26
CA GLN A 62 11.69 23.46 -11.80
C GLN A 62 10.94 22.32 -12.49
N ARG A 63 11.15 22.16 -13.80
CA ARG A 63 10.56 21.09 -14.61
C ARG A 63 11.01 19.72 -14.10
N LEU A 64 12.31 19.52 -13.90
CA LEU A 64 12.84 18.25 -13.37
C LEU A 64 12.32 17.95 -11.96
N GLY A 65 12.26 18.96 -11.08
CA GLY A 65 11.72 18.80 -9.74
C GLY A 65 10.23 18.42 -9.74
N LEU A 66 9.42 18.98 -10.63
CA LEU A 66 8.00 18.60 -10.76
C LEU A 66 7.83 17.19 -11.33
N ILE A 67 8.67 16.78 -12.29
CA ILE A 67 8.65 15.42 -12.85
C ILE A 67 8.93 14.40 -11.74
N ASP A 68 9.96 14.64 -10.91
CA ASP A 68 10.30 13.76 -9.78
C ASP A 68 9.18 13.71 -8.73
N PHE A 69 8.65 14.88 -8.34
CA PHE A 69 7.59 14.99 -7.35
C PHE A 69 6.29 14.27 -7.80
N CYS A 70 5.96 14.32 -9.08
CA CYS A 70 4.74 13.73 -9.63
C CYS A 70 4.85 12.23 -9.94
N GLN A 71 5.99 11.58 -9.66
CA GLN A 71 6.15 10.16 -9.91
C GLN A 71 5.16 9.31 -9.08
N PRO A 72 4.49 8.30 -9.67
CA PRO A 72 3.52 7.47 -8.95
C PRO A 72 4.07 6.82 -7.69
N GLY A 73 5.31 6.33 -7.75
CA GLY A 73 6.01 5.73 -6.61
C GLY A 73 6.17 6.73 -5.47
N HIS A 74 6.63 7.96 -5.77
CA HIS A 74 6.83 9.01 -4.78
C HIS A 74 5.52 9.35 -4.05
N LEU A 75 4.44 9.58 -4.79
CA LEU A 75 3.14 9.95 -4.21
C LEU A 75 2.52 8.81 -3.40
N THR A 76 2.70 7.59 -3.86
CA THR A 76 2.20 6.39 -3.16
C THR A 76 2.98 6.12 -1.87
N ASP A 77 4.31 6.17 -1.93
CA ASP A 77 5.17 6.01 -0.75
C ASP A 77 4.86 7.08 0.30
N LYS A 78 4.62 8.32 -0.15
CA LYS A 78 4.19 9.40 0.74
C LYS A 78 2.85 9.11 1.41
N LEU A 79 1.83 8.69 0.66
CA LEU A 79 0.53 8.32 1.23
C LEU A 79 0.65 7.21 2.29
N GLU A 80 1.37 6.13 1.96
CA GLU A 80 1.50 4.98 2.85
C GLU A 80 2.36 5.28 4.08
N ARG A 81 3.43 6.06 3.91
CA ARG A 81 4.31 6.43 5.03
C ARG A 81 3.65 7.41 5.98
N GLU A 82 2.90 8.37 5.46
CA GLU A 82 2.30 9.43 6.28
C GLU A 82 0.95 9.01 6.90
N LEU A 83 0.13 8.24 6.17
CA LEU A 83 -1.23 7.87 6.61
C LEU A 83 -1.42 6.36 6.84
N GLY A 84 -0.51 5.52 6.37
CA GLY A 84 -0.61 4.06 6.44
C GLY A 84 -1.27 3.43 5.20
N VAL A 85 -1.14 2.11 5.10
CA VAL A 85 -1.74 1.32 4.00
C VAL A 85 -3.26 1.34 4.10
N GLN A 86 -3.94 1.57 2.95
CA GLN A 86 -5.41 1.69 2.87
C GLN A 86 -5.97 2.74 3.85
N ALA A 87 -5.28 3.87 4.03
CA ALA A 87 -5.62 4.91 5.00
C ALA A 87 -7.10 5.35 5.01
N ARG A 88 -7.75 5.36 3.85
CA ARG A 88 -9.15 5.81 3.68
C ARG A 88 -10.21 4.74 3.91
N SER A 89 -9.79 3.49 4.08
CA SER A 89 -10.68 2.36 4.32
C SER A 89 -11.16 2.39 5.77
N LEU A 90 -12.47 2.54 5.99
CA LEU A 90 -13.10 2.58 7.32
C LEU A 90 -13.21 1.17 7.88
N ARG A 91 -12.13 0.74 8.53
CA ARG A 91 -11.93 -0.65 8.95
C ARG A 91 -11.85 -0.81 10.45
N ARG A 92 -12.14 -2.02 10.92
CA ARG A 92 -11.91 -2.38 12.31
C ARG A 92 -10.44 -2.23 12.68
N ILE A 93 -10.19 -1.56 13.80
CA ILE A 93 -8.87 -1.53 14.44
C ILE A 93 -8.53 -2.89 15.08
N ASP A 94 -9.57 -3.61 15.48
CA ASP A 94 -9.52 -4.90 16.15
C ASP A 94 -10.77 -5.70 15.77
N TYR A 95 -10.61 -6.89 15.22
CA TYR A 95 -11.74 -7.74 14.83
C TYR A 95 -12.66 -8.11 16.00
N ARG A 96 -12.13 -8.12 17.23
CA ARG A 96 -12.87 -8.44 18.46
C ARG A 96 -13.86 -7.34 18.85
N GLN A 97 -13.74 -6.14 18.28
CA GLN A 97 -14.56 -4.98 18.66
C GLN A 97 -15.18 -4.30 17.42
N PRO A 98 -16.45 -3.87 17.47
CA PRO A 98 -17.10 -3.14 16.37
C PRO A 98 -16.71 -1.66 16.35
N ARG A 99 -15.40 -1.39 16.35
CA ARG A 99 -14.80 -0.05 16.33
C ARG A 99 -13.99 0.11 15.07
N PHE A 100 -14.34 1.10 14.26
CA PHE A 100 -13.78 1.34 12.94
C PHE A 100 -13.07 2.69 12.93
N GLU A 101 -11.93 2.77 12.28
CA GLU A 101 -11.20 4.02 12.10
C GLU A 101 -10.63 4.14 10.70
N SER A 102 -10.52 5.37 10.20
CA SER A 102 -9.89 5.72 8.92
C SER A 102 -9.35 7.14 8.97
N TRP A 103 -8.55 7.48 7.96
CA TRP A 103 -8.21 8.86 7.62
C TRP A 103 -9.22 9.41 6.62
N HIS A 104 -9.66 10.63 6.86
CA HIS A 104 -10.53 11.38 5.95
C HIS A 104 -9.93 12.75 5.64
N PRO A 105 -10.26 13.34 4.47
CA PRO A 105 -9.93 14.73 4.18
C PRO A 105 -10.50 15.66 5.25
N LEU A 106 -9.86 16.81 5.43
CA LEU A 106 -10.42 17.92 6.19
C LEU A 106 -11.70 18.44 5.54
N GLY A 107 -11.68 18.61 4.22
CA GLY A 107 -12.74 19.26 3.47
C GLY A 107 -12.15 20.35 2.59
N LEU A 108 -12.54 21.60 2.80
CA LEU A 108 -11.96 22.76 2.10
C LEU A 108 -10.67 23.22 2.78
N VAL A 109 -9.56 23.14 2.04
CA VAL A 109 -8.26 23.68 2.44
C VAL A 109 -7.92 24.90 1.61
N VAL A 110 -7.65 26.02 2.28
CA VAL A 110 -7.14 27.24 1.66
C VAL A 110 -5.63 27.29 1.80
N HIS A 111 -4.92 27.47 0.69
CA HIS A 111 -3.46 27.56 0.64
C HIS A 111 -3.03 29.00 0.42
N ILE A 112 -2.09 29.50 1.22
CA ILE A 112 -1.54 30.85 1.11
C ILE A 112 -0.02 30.76 1.03
N THR A 113 0.52 30.95 -0.17
CA THR A 113 1.92 30.64 -0.47
C THR A 113 2.78 31.90 -0.66
N PRO A 114 4.10 31.82 -0.44
CA PRO A 114 5.01 32.94 -0.56
C PRO A 114 5.53 33.08 -1.99
N GLY A 115 6.26 34.16 -2.28
CA GLY A 115 6.76 34.46 -3.63
C GLY A 115 8.14 33.90 -3.96
N ASN A 116 8.84 33.36 -2.98
CA ASN A 116 10.24 32.95 -3.07
C ASN A 116 10.44 31.44 -3.28
N ALA A 117 9.36 30.68 -3.48
CA ALA A 117 9.40 29.23 -3.67
C ALA A 117 8.53 28.83 -4.88
N PRO A 118 9.09 28.82 -6.11
CA PRO A 118 8.33 28.71 -7.36
C PRO A 118 7.42 27.48 -7.47
N MET A 119 7.87 26.32 -7.00
CA MET A 119 7.12 25.05 -7.11
C MET A 119 6.15 24.81 -5.94
N LEU A 120 6.32 25.51 -4.81
CA LEU A 120 5.67 25.18 -3.54
C LEU A 120 4.15 25.16 -3.66
N ALA A 121 3.58 26.12 -4.40
CA ALA A 121 2.14 26.27 -4.50
C ALA A 121 1.48 25.11 -5.26
N PHE A 122 2.13 24.60 -6.30
CA PHE A 122 1.68 23.40 -7.01
C PHE A 122 1.77 22.16 -6.10
N CYS A 123 2.92 21.94 -5.45
CA CYS A 123 3.13 20.78 -4.59
C CYS A 123 2.14 20.76 -3.42
N ALA A 124 1.91 21.89 -2.75
CA ALA A 124 0.95 22.01 -1.65
C ALA A 124 -0.49 21.61 -2.05
N VAL A 125 -0.92 22.04 -3.24
CA VAL A 125 -2.24 21.65 -3.77
C VAL A 125 -2.27 20.17 -4.09
N LEU A 126 -1.23 19.62 -4.73
CA LEU A 126 -1.17 18.19 -5.07
C LEU A 126 -1.19 17.29 -3.82
N GLU A 127 -0.41 17.61 -2.78
CA GLU A 127 -0.44 16.89 -1.50
C GLU A 127 -1.83 16.92 -0.86
N SER A 128 -2.51 18.07 -0.92
CA SER A 128 -3.85 18.21 -0.35
C SER A 128 -4.92 17.51 -1.20
N LEU A 129 -4.76 17.42 -2.52
CA LEU A 129 -5.56 16.55 -3.39
C LEU A 129 -5.35 15.07 -3.06
N LEU A 130 -4.11 14.64 -2.79
CA LEU A 130 -3.80 13.27 -2.34
C LEU A 130 -4.49 12.95 -1.00
N ALA A 131 -4.63 13.92 -0.11
CA ALA A 131 -5.44 13.78 1.11
C ALA A 131 -6.96 13.77 0.85
N GLY A 132 -7.40 14.20 -0.35
CA GLY A 132 -8.79 14.17 -0.80
C GLY A 132 -9.54 15.48 -0.60
N ASN A 133 -8.81 16.57 -0.31
CA ASN A 133 -9.40 17.88 0.00
C ASN A 133 -9.79 18.65 -1.26
N ILE A 134 -10.67 19.63 -1.06
CA ILE A 134 -10.97 20.71 -2.01
C ILE A 134 -9.96 21.82 -1.75
N ASN A 135 -9.37 22.41 -2.79
CA ASN A 135 -8.22 23.29 -2.67
C ASN A 135 -8.48 24.65 -3.28
N TRP A 136 -8.43 25.69 -2.45
CA TRP A 136 -8.42 27.08 -2.92
C TRP A 136 -7.06 27.70 -2.64
N LEU A 137 -6.35 28.09 -3.68
CA LEU A 137 -5.01 28.65 -3.58
C LEU A 137 -5.05 30.16 -3.77
N ARG A 138 -4.46 30.89 -2.83
CA ARG A 138 -4.03 32.27 -2.99
C ARG A 138 -2.51 32.29 -3.17
N PRO A 139 -2.01 32.46 -4.41
CA PRO A 139 -0.57 32.55 -4.65
C PRO A 139 -0.02 33.94 -4.27
N SER A 140 1.30 34.07 -4.24
CA SER A 140 1.99 35.36 -4.19
C SER A 140 1.65 36.22 -5.42
N SER A 141 1.70 37.55 -5.28
CA SER A 141 1.58 38.46 -6.42
C SER A 141 2.71 38.27 -7.45
N SER A 142 3.87 37.78 -7.02
CA SER A 142 5.00 37.45 -7.88
C SER A 142 4.81 36.20 -8.73
N ASP A 143 3.80 35.36 -8.46
CA ASP A 143 3.51 34.13 -9.22
C ASP A 143 3.12 34.41 -10.67
N GLN A 144 2.55 35.60 -10.94
CA GLN A 144 2.13 36.03 -12.29
C GLN A 144 1.24 34.99 -13.04
N GLY A 145 0.49 34.18 -12.29
CA GLY A 145 -0.43 33.16 -12.81
C GLY A 145 0.25 31.88 -13.29
N GLN A 146 1.53 31.66 -13.01
CA GLN A 146 2.25 30.45 -13.36
C GLN A 146 1.61 29.22 -12.70
N THR A 147 1.33 29.28 -11.39
CA THR A 147 0.71 28.14 -10.69
C THR A 147 -0.69 27.83 -11.22
N ALA A 148 -1.46 28.84 -11.62
CA ALA A 148 -2.78 28.63 -12.24
C ALA A 148 -2.68 27.86 -13.57
N ARG A 149 -1.66 28.13 -14.39
CA ARG A 149 -1.41 27.39 -15.64
C ARG A 149 -0.97 25.95 -15.37
N LEU A 150 -0.10 25.73 -14.38
CA LEU A 150 0.34 24.39 -13.99
C LEU A 150 -0.82 23.52 -13.49
N LEU A 151 -1.65 24.07 -12.59
CA LEU A 151 -2.80 23.36 -12.05
C LEU A 151 -3.90 23.15 -13.10
N HIS A 152 -4.03 24.06 -14.07
CA HIS A 152 -4.89 23.84 -15.24
C HIS A 152 -4.41 22.64 -16.06
N ALA A 153 -3.11 22.57 -16.39
CA ALA A 153 -2.53 21.45 -17.12
C ALA A 153 -2.72 20.12 -16.37
N LEU A 154 -2.43 20.08 -15.07
CA LEU A 154 -2.69 18.90 -14.23
C LEU A 154 -4.15 18.44 -14.30
N ALA A 155 -5.11 19.38 -14.26
CA ALA A 155 -6.53 19.05 -14.37
C ALA A 155 -6.90 18.49 -15.75
N GLN A 156 -6.26 18.92 -16.84
CA GLN A 156 -6.45 18.34 -18.18
C GLN A 156 -5.87 16.92 -18.29
N CYS A 157 -4.89 16.59 -17.45
CA CYS A 157 -4.37 15.23 -17.37
C CYS A 157 -5.32 14.27 -16.65
N ASP A 158 -6.44 14.68 -16.07
CA ASP A 158 -7.41 13.76 -15.44
C ASP A 158 -8.45 13.23 -16.42
N SER A 159 -8.37 11.94 -16.78
CA SER A 159 -9.33 11.28 -17.67
C SER A 159 -10.75 11.20 -17.13
N SER A 160 -10.95 11.33 -15.80
CA SER A 160 -12.27 11.35 -15.18
C SER A 160 -12.93 12.73 -15.20
N GLY A 161 -12.14 13.79 -15.45
CA GLY A 161 -12.57 15.19 -15.40
C GLY A 161 -12.96 15.69 -14.01
N ARG A 162 -12.69 14.95 -12.94
CA ARG A 162 -13.08 15.30 -11.57
C ARG A 162 -12.12 16.28 -10.91
N LEU A 163 -10.81 16.19 -11.17
CA LEU A 163 -9.77 17.02 -10.54
C LEU A 163 -10.07 18.51 -10.68
N ALA A 164 -10.60 18.92 -11.84
CA ALA A 164 -10.97 20.30 -12.16
C ALA A 164 -11.90 20.96 -11.13
N ASP A 165 -12.82 20.19 -10.53
CA ASP A 165 -13.77 20.69 -9.52
C ASP A 165 -13.12 20.90 -8.15
N PHE A 166 -11.98 20.25 -7.86
CA PHE A 166 -11.31 20.28 -6.57
C PHE A 166 -10.22 21.34 -6.47
N ILE A 167 -10.01 22.13 -7.52
CA ILE A 167 -8.93 23.10 -7.62
C ILE A 167 -9.50 24.47 -7.99
N ALA A 168 -9.18 25.48 -7.18
CA ALA A 168 -9.36 26.87 -7.54
C ALA A 168 -8.12 27.71 -7.21
N VAL A 169 -7.80 28.66 -8.07
CA VAL A 169 -6.71 29.64 -7.84
C VAL A 169 -7.30 31.04 -7.89
N LEU A 170 -7.17 31.77 -6.78
CA LEU A 170 -7.68 33.12 -6.59
C LEU A 170 -6.52 34.03 -6.13
N PRO A 171 -5.82 34.72 -7.05
CA PRO A 171 -4.84 35.74 -6.71
C PRO A 171 -5.54 36.96 -6.11
N LEU A 172 -5.63 36.98 -4.77
CA LEU A 172 -6.33 38.01 -4.00
C LEU A 172 -5.35 38.83 -3.14
N ASP A 173 -5.74 40.06 -2.86
CA ASP A 173 -5.07 40.89 -1.87
C ASP A 173 -5.26 40.35 -0.45
N THR A 174 -4.29 40.62 0.43
CA THR A 174 -4.25 40.13 1.82
C THR A 174 -5.50 40.52 2.61
N ALA A 175 -6.15 41.64 2.28
CA ALA A 175 -7.38 42.10 2.91
C ALA A 175 -8.60 41.20 2.63
N HIS A 176 -8.53 40.36 1.59
CA HIS A 176 -9.60 39.45 1.20
C HIS A 176 -9.36 38.00 1.63
N ILE A 177 -8.27 37.71 2.35
CA ILE A 177 -7.98 36.36 2.87
C ILE A 177 -9.12 35.87 3.76
N GLY A 178 -9.63 36.71 4.67
CA GLY A 178 -10.76 36.34 5.52
C GLY A 178 -12.01 35.93 4.72
N ARG A 179 -12.28 36.59 3.58
CA ARG A 179 -13.41 36.24 2.70
C ARG A 179 -13.22 34.86 2.08
N LEU A 180 -12.00 34.56 1.62
CA LEU A 180 -11.65 33.27 1.05
C LEU A 180 -11.75 32.14 2.10
N CYS A 181 -11.41 32.43 3.35
CA CYS A 181 -11.39 31.44 4.42
C CYS A 181 -12.75 31.19 5.07
N THR A 182 -13.82 31.91 4.70
CA THR A 182 -15.13 31.89 5.37
C THR A 182 -15.70 30.50 5.66
N ARG A 183 -15.50 29.53 4.75
CA ARG A 183 -15.95 28.13 4.87
C ARG A 183 -14.81 27.11 4.91
N ALA A 184 -13.58 27.55 5.17
CA ALA A 184 -12.42 26.67 5.17
C ALA A 184 -12.41 25.77 6.41
N ASP A 185 -12.18 24.48 6.20
CA ASP A 185 -11.91 23.50 7.26
C ASP A 185 -10.44 23.56 7.70
N GLY A 186 -9.54 23.97 6.81
CA GLY A 186 -8.14 24.20 7.09
C GLY A 186 -7.53 25.34 6.26
N VAL A 187 -6.53 26.02 6.83
CA VAL A 187 -5.70 27.00 6.13
C VAL A 187 -4.25 26.60 6.27
N ALA A 188 -3.62 26.30 5.14
CA ALA A 188 -2.19 26.06 5.02
C ALA A 188 -1.49 27.35 4.58
N ALA A 189 -0.57 27.85 5.40
CA ALA A 189 0.09 29.13 5.17
C ALA A 189 1.59 29.06 5.37
N TRP A 190 2.32 29.70 4.46
CA TRP A 190 3.78 29.80 4.49
C TRP A 190 4.22 31.26 4.60
N GLY A 191 5.27 31.51 5.37
CA GLY A 191 5.88 32.84 5.45
C GLY A 191 6.56 33.15 6.78
N GLY A 192 7.02 34.39 6.91
CA GLY A 192 7.59 34.90 8.16
C GLY A 192 6.54 35.04 9.27
N GLU A 193 7.01 35.15 10.51
CA GLU A 193 6.16 35.19 11.72
C GLU A 193 5.08 36.28 11.65
N THR A 194 5.44 37.49 11.23
CA THR A 194 4.50 38.62 11.10
C THR A 194 3.39 38.32 10.08
N ALA A 195 3.74 37.73 8.93
CA ALA A 195 2.77 37.39 7.90
C ALA A 195 1.82 36.27 8.37
N LEU A 196 2.37 35.21 8.97
CA LEU A 196 1.60 34.12 9.53
C LEU A 196 0.65 34.60 10.64
N LYS A 197 1.10 35.50 11.51
CA LYS A 197 0.25 36.11 12.56
C LYS A 197 -0.89 36.93 11.95
N ALA A 198 -0.61 37.74 10.92
CA ALA A 198 -1.62 38.55 10.25
C ALA A 198 -2.66 37.70 9.51
N ILE A 199 -2.23 36.61 8.86
CA ILE A 199 -3.14 35.64 8.25
C ILE A 199 -4.02 35.00 9.33
N ARG A 200 -3.39 34.47 10.39
CA ARG A 200 -4.08 33.76 11.49
C ARG A 200 -5.19 34.59 12.13
N GLN A 201 -5.02 35.91 12.23
CA GLN A 201 -6.03 36.82 12.78
C GLN A 201 -7.30 36.94 11.92
N GLN A 202 -7.26 36.56 10.65
CA GLN A 202 -8.40 36.63 9.73
C GLN A 202 -9.18 35.31 9.64
N LEU A 203 -8.72 34.23 10.29
CA LEU A 203 -9.33 32.92 10.19
C LEU A 203 -10.65 32.83 10.97
N PRO A 204 -11.66 32.11 10.44
CA PRO A 204 -12.85 31.80 11.22
C PRO A 204 -12.52 30.83 12.36
N GLY A 205 -13.32 30.89 13.44
CA GLY A 205 -13.21 29.94 14.55
C GLY A 205 -13.46 28.50 14.09
N GLY A 206 -12.71 27.54 14.63
CA GLY A 206 -12.84 26.10 14.30
C GLY A 206 -12.03 25.66 13.07
N CYS A 207 -11.55 26.59 12.24
CA CYS A 207 -10.65 26.29 11.13
C CYS A 207 -9.30 25.77 11.64
N ARG A 208 -8.79 24.69 11.04
CA ARG A 208 -7.46 24.18 11.35
C ARG A 208 -6.38 25.12 10.82
N TRP A 209 -5.45 25.52 11.67
CA TRP A 209 -4.29 26.30 11.30
C TRP A 209 -3.10 25.38 10.99
N ILE A 210 -2.58 25.46 9.77
CA ILE A 210 -1.45 24.65 9.27
C ILE A 210 -0.36 25.63 8.81
N ASP A 211 0.48 26.06 9.74
CA ASP A 211 1.61 26.94 9.44
C ASP A 211 2.87 26.19 9.02
N TRP A 212 3.60 26.84 8.12
CA TRP A 212 4.93 26.50 7.67
C TRP A 212 5.79 27.77 7.77
N GLY A 213 6.26 28.02 8.98
CA GLY A 213 7.04 29.21 9.32
C GLY A 213 8.51 29.13 8.94
N GLN A 214 9.22 30.21 9.21
CA GLN A 214 10.67 30.26 9.10
C GLN A 214 11.32 29.22 10.02
N ARG A 215 12.36 28.55 9.49
CA ARG A 215 13.12 27.53 10.19
C ARG A 215 14.58 27.92 10.28
N ILE A 216 15.25 27.41 11.32
CA ILE A 216 16.68 27.53 11.48
C ILE A 216 17.31 26.15 11.33
N SER A 217 18.28 26.07 10.43
CA SER A 217 19.17 24.94 10.28
C SER A 217 20.60 25.36 10.57
N PHE A 218 21.42 24.44 11.04
CA PHE A 218 22.80 24.72 11.44
C PHE A 218 23.71 23.51 11.23
N ALA A 219 25.01 23.69 11.37
CA ALA A 219 25.98 22.61 11.48
C ALA A 219 26.45 22.50 12.94
N TYR A 220 26.54 21.27 13.46
CA TYR A 220 27.23 20.97 14.71
C TYR A 220 28.53 20.24 14.39
N LEU A 221 29.65 20.78 14.87
CA LEU A 221 30.99 20.38 14.44
C LEU A 221 31.90 20.09 15.63
N SER A 222 32.40 18.85 15.70
CA SER A 222 33.48 18.46 16.61
C SER A 222 34.83 18.83 15.99
N PRO A 223 35.73 19.55 16.68
CA PRO A 223 37.00 20.02 16.12
C PRO A 223 37.84 18.92 15.45
N GLU A 224 37.81 17.69 15.96
CA GLU A 224 38.57 16.55 15.43
C GLU A 224 38.06 16.09 14.05
N ALA A 225 36.78 16.30 13.78
CA ALA A 225 36.12 15.95 12.53
C ALA A 225 36.16 17.07 11.48
N ALA A 226 36.73 18.24 11.82
CA ALA A 226 36.79 19.41 10.97
C ALA A 226 37.81 19.27 9.83
N GLN A 227 37.83 18.18 9.08
CA GLN A 227 38.79 17.98 7.98
C GLN A 227 38.48 18.95 6.82
N PRO A 228 39.50 19.34 6.01
CA PRO A 228 39.28 20.29 4.90
C PRO A 228 38.13 19.92 3.96
N SER A 229 37.98 18.63 3.65
CA SER A 229 36.87 18.12 2.82
C SER A 229 35.50 18.31 3.48
N ALA A 230 35.37 18.10 4.78
CA ALA A 230 34.11 18.30 5.49
C ALA A 230 33.71 19.79 5.52
N LEU A 231 34.68 20.69 5.67
CA LEU A 231 34.45 22.13 5.60
C LEU A 231 34.07 22.57 4.18
N ASP A 232 34.72 22.02 3.15
CA ASP A 232 34.35 22.28 1.75
C ASP A 232 32.92 21.88 1.46
N THR A 233 32.53 20.66 1.88
CA THR A 233 31.16 20.18 1.72
C THR A 233 30.15 21.06 2.45
N LEU A 234 30.43 21.49 3.68
CA LEU A 234 29.55 22.41 4.40
C LEU A 234 29.40 23.75 3.65
N VAL A 235 30.50 24.29 3.14
CA VAL A 235 30.50 25.55 2.38
C VAL A 235 29.75 25.40 1.05
N ASP A 236 29.88 24.26 0.36
CA ASP A 236 29.12 23.98 -0.85
C ASP A 236 27.61 24.07 -0.59
N GLU A 237 27.12 23.44 0.49
CA GLU A 237 25.69 23.49 0.83
C GLU A 237 25.24 24.90 1.23
N VAL A 238 26.06 25.67 1.94
CA VAL A 238 25.77 27.08 2.24
C VAL A 238 25.69 27.92 0.95
N CYS A 239 26.54 27.64 -0.04
CA CYS A 239 26.58 28.38 -1.31
C CYS A 239 25.51 27.93 -2.31
N ARG A 240 25.17 26.63 -2.36
CA ARG A 240 24.28 26.01 -3.35
C ARG A 240 22.93 26.70 -3.46
N LEU A 241 22.37 27.11 -2.33
CA LEU A 241 21.08 27.79 -2.24
C LEU A 241 21.17 29.17 -1.58
N ASP A 242 22.37 29.76 -1.46
CA ASP A 242 22.60 31.09 -0.84
C ASP A 242 21.94 31.28 0.54
N GLN A 243 21.80 30.19 1.29
CA GLN A 243 21.07 30.08 2.55
C GLN A 243 19.56 30.37 2.50
N GLN A 244 18.93 30.33 1.32
CA GLN A 244 17.51 30.65 1.14
C GLN A 244 16.58 29.48 1.51
N ALA A 245 17.10 28.26 1.55
CA ALA A 245 16.30 27.10 1.93
C ALA A 245 16.18 26.96 3.45
N CYS A 246 15.04 26.44 3.93
CA CYS A 246 14.81 26.14 5.34
C CYS A 246 15.86 25.18 5.94
N SER A 247 16.46 24.33 5.10
CA SER A 247 17.51 23.37 5.47
C SER A 247 18.93 23.97 5.46
N SER A 248 19.12 25.21 5.01
CA SER A 248 20.46 25.80 4.89
C SER A 248 21.08 26.14 6.25
N PRO A 249 22.34 25.71 6.51
CA PRO A 249 23.04 26.07 7.73
C PRO A 249 23.22 27.58 7.86
N GLN A 250 22.71 28.17 8.94
CA GLN A 250 22.95 29.56 9.33
C GLN A 250 24.08 29.68 10.36
N TRP A 251 24.21 28.68 11.22
CA TRP A 251 25.21 28.62 12.28
C TRP A 251 26.16 27.44 12.10
N VAL A 252 27.37 27.59 12.61
CA VAL A 252 28.28 26.49 12.95
C VAL A 252 28.48 26.52 14.46
N LEU A 253 27.89 25.54 15.14
CA LEU A 253 28.02 25.34 16.57
C LEU A 253 29.17 24.37 16.82
N VAL A 254 30.18 24.81 17.54
CA VAL A 254 31.44 24.08 17.68
C VAL A 254 31.52 23.45 19.05
N ASP A 255 31.89 22.17 19.11
CA ASP A 255 32.08 21.43 20.37
C ASP A 255 33.38 21.82 21.09
N SER A 256 33.51 23.11 21.42
CA SER A 256 34.64 23.71 22.14
C SER A 256 34.26 25.10 22.63
N ASP A 257 34.82 25.52 23.76
CA ASP A 257 34.77 26.91 24.25
C ASP A 257 36.16 27.57 24.18
N ASP A 258 37.15 26.94 23.54
CA ASP A 258 38.51 27.49 23.40
C ASP A 258 38.56 28.51 22.25
N PRO A 259 38.82 29.82 22.51
CA PRO A 259 38.93 30.82 21.47
C PRO A 259 39.94 30.49 20.36
N ALA A 260 41.03 29.77 20.69
CA ALA A 260 42.04 29.40 19.70
C ALA A 260 41.48 28.40 18.68
N VAL A 261 40.69 27.43 19.13
CA VAL A 261 40.01 26.44 18.28
C VAL A 261 38.99 27.13 17.37
N LEU A 262 38.18 28.04 17.92
CA LEU A 262 37.19 28.77 17.14
C LEU A 262 37.82 29.69 16.08
N ARG A 263 38.92 30.38 16.44
CA ARG A 263 39.65 31.23 15.49
C ARG A 263 40.25 30.42 14.35
N ASP A 264 40.91 29.29 14.67
CA ASP A 264 41.47 28.38 13.66
C ASP A 264 40.38 27.88 12.71
N LEU A 265 39.26 27.40 13.27
CA LEU A 265 38.15 26.89 12.47
C LEU A 265 37.52 27.97 11.58
N GLY A 266 37.36 29.20 12.11
CA GLY A 266 36.86 30.35 11.35
C GLY A 266 37.76 30.70 10.15
N ALA A 267 39.08 30.72 10.36
CA ALA A 267 40.05 30.93 9.29
C ALA A 267 39.99 29.80 8.23
N ARG A 268 39.83 28.55 8.66
CA ARG A 268 39.73 27.40 7.75
C ARG A 268 38.42 27.36 6.96
N LEU A 269 37.31 27.79 7.57
CA LEU A 269 36.05 28.03 6.87
C LEU A 269 36.19 29.15 5.83
N ALA A 270 36.89 30.24 6.17
CA ALA A 270 37.18 31.32 5.22
C ALA A 270 38.00 30.82 4.01
N GLU A 271 39.00 29.96 4.23
CA GLU A 271 39.75 29.31 3.14
C GLU A 271 38.89 28.32 2.33
N ALA A 272 37.95 27.62 2.95
CA ALA A 272 36.97 26.81 2.21
C ALA A 272 36.06 27.69 1.33
N PHE A 273 35.54 28.80 1.85
CA PHE A 273 34.77 29.76 1.05
C PHE A 273 35.55 30.32 -0.14
N LYS A 274 36.83 30.67 0.03
CA LYS A 274 37.70 31.10 -1.08
C LYS A 274 37.80 30.05 -2.18
N ARG A 275 37.84 28.76 -1.83
CA ARG A 275 37.97 27.65 -2.78
C ARG A 275 36.66 27.25 -3.46
N ARG A 276 35.53 27.37 -2.73
CA ARG A 276 34.24 26.79 -3.15
C ARG A 276 33.22 27.80 -3.68
N SER A 277 33.19 29.03 -3.15
CA SER A 277 32.11 30.00 -3.43
C SER A 277 31.93 30.34 -4.91
N ALA A 278 33.01 30.42 -5.68
CA ALA A 278 32.97 30.73 -7.11
C ALA A 278 32.39 29.61 -7.99
N GLN A 279 32.20 28.40 -7.43
CA GLN A 279 31.60 27.26 -8.13
C GLN A 279 30.07 27.35 -8.17
N TRP A 280 29.49 28.25 -7.39
CA TRP A 280 28.04 28.40 -7.23
C TRP A 280 27.61 29.81 -7.61
N PRO A 281 26.56 29.97 -8.44
CA PRO A 281 26.03 31.28 -8.79
C PRO A 281 25.59 32.03 -7.53
N ALA A 282 25.94 33.31 -7.42
CA ALA A 282 25.63 34.12 -6.24
C ALA A 282 24.34 34.90 -6.43
N LEU A 283 23.41 34.75 -5.49
CA LEU A 283 22.20 35.55 -5.42
C LEU A 283 22.53 36.99 -5.04
N VAL A 284 21.93 37.95 -5.76
CA VAL A 284 22.09 39.37 -5.48
C VAL A 284 21.06 39.78 -4.42
N PRO A 285 21.49 40.28 -3.24
CA PRO A 285 20.57 40.79 -2.24
C PRO A 285 19.89 42.08 -2.71
N THR A 286 18.66 42.30 -2.27
CA THR A 286 17.98 43.60 -2.36
C THR A 286 18.69 44.65 -1.53
N ASP A 287 18.39 45.94 -1.74
CA ASP A 287 18.98 47.03 -0.94
C ASP A 287 18.73 46.84 0.57
N GLN A 288 17.57 46.31 0.94
CA GLN A 288 17.24 46.02 2.34
C GLN A 288 18.09 44.89 2.91
N GLU A 289 18.20 43.76 2.19
CA GLU A 289 19.01 42.62 2.61
C GLU A 289 20.51 42.98 2.65
N ALA A 290 20.99 43.75 1.67
CA ALA A 290 22.36 44.27 1.63
C ALA A 290 22.67 45.19 2.82
N SER A 291 21.70 46.04 3.20
CA SER A 291 21.79 46.88 4.39
C SER A 291 21.86 46.05 5.68
N GLU A 292 21.05 45.00 5.78
CA GLU A 292 21.06 44.08 6.93
C GLU A 292 22.40 43.35 7.06
N ILE A 293 22.92 42.79 5.97
CA ILE A 293 24.24 42.14 5.91
C ILE A 293 25.34 43.12 6.35
N THR A 294 25.32 44.33 5.81
CA THR A 294 26.32 45.37 6.11
C THR A 294 26.27 45.75 7.60
N THR A 295 25.07 45.97 8.11
CA THR A 295 24.84 46.33 9.53
C THR A 295 25.34 45.22 10.44
N ARG A 296 24.99 43.95 10.16
CA ARG A 296 25.42 42.81 10.97
C ARG A 296 26.93 42.66 11.01
N CYS A 297 27.60 42.77 9.86
CA CYS A 297 29.06 42.72 9.77
C CYS A 297 29.73 43.89 10.51
N ALA A 298 29.19 45.10 10.40
CA ALA A 298 29.72 46.29 11.06
C ALA A 298 29.57 46.20 12.59
N MET A 299 28.42 45.74 13.08
CA MET A 299 28.18 45.54 14.51
C MET A 299 29.14 44.50 15.11
N ALA A 300 29.34 43.36 14.45
CA ALA A 300 30.29 42.34 14.92
C ALA A 300 31.73 42.87 15.03
N LYS A 301 32.18 43.67 14.05
CA LYS A 301 33.49 44.34 14.11
C LYS A 301 33.57 45.38 15.23
N LEU A 302 32.49 46.13 15.47
CA LEU A 302 32.43 47.13 16.52
C LEU A 302 32.48 46.51 17.92
N GLU A 303 31.76 45.41 18.15
CA GLU A 303 31.81 44.65 19.40
C GLU A 303 33.22 44.13 19.70
N GLN A 304 33.92 43.63 18.68
CA GLN A 304 35.32 43.20 18.79
C GLN A 304 36.25 44.36 19.21
N CYS A 305 36.11 45.54 18.59
CA CYS A 305 37.00 46.67 18.81
C CYS A 305 36.71 47.46 20.09
N PHE A 306 35.44 47.58 20.51
CA PHE A 306 35.03 48.54 21.53
C PHE A 306 34.44 47.91 22.80
N ALA A 307 33.87 46.70 22.72
CA ALA A 307 33.25 46.03 23.87
C ALA A 307 34.16 44.97 24.52
N GLY A 308 35.36 44.73 23.97
CA GLY A 308 36.29 43.72 24.45
C GLY A 308 35.79 42.28 24.25
N HIS A 309 34.78 42.09 23.38
CA HIS A 309 34.27 40.77 23.04
C HIS A 309 35.23 40.04 22.10
N THR A 310 35.56 38.79 22.42
CA THR A 310 36.38 37.94 21.55
C THR A 310 35.56 37.54 20.31
N GLY A 311 36.13 37.72 19.13
CA GLY A 311 35.48 37.42 17.85
C GLY A 311 36.32 37.90 16.67
N GLU A 312 35.91 37.53 15.46
CA GLU A 312 36.57 37.94 14.22
C GLU A 312 35.60 37.83 13.03
N VAL A 313 35.76 38.70 12.03
CA VAL A 313 34.96 38.66 10.80
C VAL A 313 35.88 38.44 9.61
N TRP A 314 35.70 37.29 8.94
CA TRP A 314 36.32 37.01 7.64
C TRP A 314 35.31 37.26 6.53
N SER A 315 35.74 37.88 5.44
CA SER A 315 34.87 38.18 4.31
C SER A 315 35.63 38.10 2.99
N GLY A 316 34.94 37.74 1.92
CA GLY A 316 35.43 37.79 0.54
C GLY A 316 34.34 38.26 -0.42
N ALA A 317 34.52 37.99 -1.71
CA ALA A 317 33.52 38.33 -2.72
C ALA A 317 32.22 37.54 -2.50
N GLY A 318 31.19 38.19 -1.94
CA GLY A 318 29.85 37.63 -1.77
C GLY A 318 29.64 36.70 -0.58
N TRP A 319 30.64 36.49 0.29
CA TRP A 319 30.53 35.58 1.46
C TRP A 319 31.22 36.15 2.71
N ARG A 320 30.81 35.65 3.88
CA ARG A 320 31.39 36.03 5.18
C ARG A 320 31.23 34.92 6.23
N VAL A 321 32.23 34.85 7.11
CA VAL A 321 32.23 34.05 8.34
C VAL A 321 32.34 35.01 9.51
N ILE A 322 31.37 34.97 10.41
CA ILE A 322 31.30 35.84 11.59
C ILE A 322 31.48 34.97 12.82
N TRP A 323 32.59 35.11 13.53
CA TRP A 323 32.78 34.47 14.82
C TRP A 323 32.47 35.44 15.95
N GLU A 324 31.55 35.02 16.81
CA GLU A 324 31.17 35.74 18.03
C GLU A 324 31.36 34.79 19.22
N HIS A 325 32.28 35.10 20.15
CA HIS A 325 32.61 34.20 21.26
C HIS A 325 31.64 34.36 22.45
N HIS A 326 30.36 34.13 22.18
CA HIS A 326 29.29 34.01 23.17
C HIS A 326 28.22 33.06 22.65
N ARG A 327 27.36 32.56 23.53
CA ARG A 327 26.35 31.52 23.20
C ARG A 327 24.99 32.05 22.77
N THR A 328 24.75 33.36 22.86
CA THR A 328 23.52 33.98 22.35
C THR A 328 23.45 33.82 20.84
N LEU A 329 22.41 33.15 20.37
CA LEU A 329 22.12 32.93 18.95
C LEU A 329 21.18 34.00 18.42
N ALA A 330 21.30 34.30 17.13
CA ALA A 330 20.41 35.14 16.35
C ALA A 330 20.39 34.62 14.91
N PRO A 331 19.34 34.88 14.12
CA PRO A 331 19.29 34.43 12.74
C PRO A 331 20.45 35.03 11.94
N SER A 332 20.93 34.29 10.95
CA SER A 332 21.87 34.83 9.98
C SER A 332 21.14 35.80 9.04
N PRO A 333 21.78 36.89 8.57
CA PRO A 333 21.25 37.71 7.48
C PRO A 333 21.33 37.01 6.11
N LEU A 334 21.54 35.68 6.10
CA LEU A 334 21.57 34.78 4.93
C LEU A 334 22.63 35.19 3.89
N PHE A 335 22.47 34.79 2.62
CA PHE A 335 23.31 35.18 1.48
C PHE A 335 24.79 34.80 1.61
N ARG A 336 25.10 33.61 2.14
CA ARG A 336 26.47 33.14 2.48
C ARG A 336 27.08 33.89 3.68
N THR A 337 26.27 34.19 4.69
CA THR A 337 26.71 34.58 6.04
C THR A 337 26.66 33.41 6.99
N LEU A 338 27.82 32.89 7.37
CA LEU A 338 27.92 31.79 8.32
C LEU A 338 28.35 32.32 9.69
N VAL A 339 27.57 32.04 10.73
CA VAL A 339 27.88 32.50 12.10
C VAL A 339 28.48 31.36 12.92
N LEU A 340 29.67 31.56 13.46
CA LEU A 340 30.44 30.59 14.24
C LEU A 340 30.29 30.86 15.74
N LYS A 341 29.92 29.85 16.52
CA LYS A 341 29.59 29.97 17.96
C LYS A 341 30.18 28.81 18.79
N PRO A 342 30.74 29.06 19.99
CA PRO A 342 31.20 28.00 20.89
C PRO A 342 30.02 27.36 21.62
N VAL A 343 29.75 26.07 21.39
CA VAL A 343 28.70 25.29 22.05
C VAL A 343 29.21 23.88 22.37
N PRO A 344 29.96 23.71 23.47
CA PRO A 344 30.33 22.39 23.98
C PRO A 344 29.12 21.48 24.18
N GLN A 345 29.31 20.17 24.00
CA GLN A 345 28.23 19.17 24.07
C GLN A 345 27.29 19.30 25.29
N PRO A 346 27.78 19.53 26.53
CA PRO A 346 26.90 19.67 27.69
C PRO A 346 25.96 20.89 27.64
N LEU A 347 26.27 21.88 26.80
CA LEU A 347 25.56 23.15 26.70
C LEU A 347 24.61 23.24 25.50
N ILE A 348 24.51 22.20 24.67
CA ILE A 348 23.61 22.15 23.50
C ILE A 348 22.18 22.48 23.91
N ALA A 349 21.66 21.79 24.92
CA ALA A 349 20.26 21.90 25.33
C ALA A 349 19.92 23.31 25.87
N GLU A 350 20.83 23.90 26.67
CA GLU A 350 20.67 25.25 27.19
C GLU A 350 20.68 26.28 26.07
N THR A 351 21.66 26.19 25.17
CA THR A 351 21.86 27.15 24.09
C THR A 351 20.72 27.15 23.08
N LEU A 352 20.20 25.95 22.76
CA LEU A 352 19.13 25.76 21.78
C LEU A 352 17.72 25.93 22.37
N LEU A 353 17.58 26.03 23.71
CA LEU A 353 16.28 26.13 24.37
C LEU A 353 15.37 27.23 23.80
N PRO A 354 15.84 28.47 23.53
CA PRO A 354 14.99 29.52 22.97
C PRO A 354 14.52 29.26 21.54
N TRP A 355 15.17 28.34 20.82
CA TRP A 355 14.99 28.10 19.39
C TRP A 355 14.19 26.83 19.09
N ARG A 356 13.90 26.01 20.11
CA ARG A 356 13.28 24.68 19.97
C ARG A 356 12.12 24.59 18.98
N THR A 357 11.29 25.62 18.88
CA THR A 357 10.08 25.61 18.04
C THR A 357 10.35 25.93 16.57
N VAL A 358 11.56 26.39 16.23
CA VAL A 358 11.95 26.79 14.87
C VAL A 358 13.17 26.03 14.34
N LEU A 359 13.83 25.19 15.15
CA LEU A 359 14.92 24.34 14.67
C LEU A 359 14.39 23.28 13.69
N GLN A 360 15.12 23.05 12.60
CA GLN A 360 14.80 22.03 11.61
C GLN A 360 15.96 21.05 11.43
N SER A 361 16.94 21.38 10.58
CA SER A 361 18.01 20.48 10.18
C SER A 361 19.33 20.79 10.88
N CYS A 362 20.06 19.74 11.29
CA CYS A 362 21.44 19.84 11.73
C CYS A 362 22.36 19.02 10.80
N ALA A 363 23.31 19.68 10.15
CA ALA A 363 24.47 19.01 9.55
C ALA A 363 25.41 18.55 10.68
N LEU A 364 25.54 17.25 10.89
CA LEU A 364 26.39 16.72 11.97
C LEU A 364 27.77 16.33 11.42
N ILE A 365 28.81 16.99 11.92
CA ILE A 365 30.21 16.77 11.54
C ILE A 365 30.97 16.33 12.79
N CYS A 366 30.98 15.03 13.07
CA CYS A 366 31.63 14.46 14.25
C CYS A 366 32.27 13.09 13.95
N PRO A 367 33.21 12.60 14.78
CA PRO A 367 33.70 11.24 14.68
C PRO A 367 32.58 10.20 14.86
N PRO A 368 32.61 9.03 14.16
CA PRO A 368 31.56 8.02 14.25
C PRO A 368 31.25 7.52 15.67
N ALA A 369 32.25 7.50 16.55
CA ALA A 369 32.10 7.07 17.94
C ALA A 369 31.22 8.03 18.78
N GLN A 370 31.12 9.30 18.39
CA GLN A 370 30.34 10.32 19.11
C GLN A 370 28.91 10.46 18.56
N THR A 371 28.66 10.00 17.32
CA THR A 371 27.40 10.21 16.60
C THR A 371 26.16 9.85 17.42
N PRO A 372 26.04 8.66 18.07
CA PRO A 372 24.81 8.31 18.78
C PRO A 372 24.47 9.26 19.95
N ALA A 373 25.49 9.70 20.70
CA ALA A 373 25.31 10.59 21.85
C ALA A 373 24.94 12.01 21.42
N LEU A 374 25.59 12.53 20.36
CA LEU A 374 25.30 13.84 19.80
C LEU A 374 23.91 13.88 19.14
N VAL A 375 23.55 12.86 18.37
CA VAL A 375 22.20 12.73 17.78
C VAL A 375 21.12 12.80 18.86
N ARG A 376 21.27 12.04 19.94
CA ARG A 376 20.30 12.08 21.06
C ARG A 376 20.23 13.46 21.71
N SER A 377 21.37 14.12 21.89
CA SER A 377 21.44 15.45 22.50
C SER A 377 20.77 16.52 21.64
N LEU A 378 21.03 16.53 20.33
CA LEU A 378 20.46 17.46 19.36
C LEU A 378 18.95 17.26 19.17
N ILE A 379 18.49 15.99 19.05
CA ILE A 379 17.05 15.68 18.99
C ILE A 379 16.36 16.14 20.29
N ASN A 380 16.94 15.80 21.44
CA ASN A 380 16.39 16.24 22.72
C ASN A 380 16.36 17.75 22.85
N ALA A 381 17.26 18.47 22.17
CA ALA A 381 17.31 19.93 22.10
C ALA A 381 16.34 20.54 21.07
N GLY A 382 15.57 19.74 20.33
CA GLY A 382 14.50 20.20 19.44
C GLY A 382 14.81 20.13 17.94
N VAL A 383 15.95 19.59 17.54
CA VAL A 383 16.28 19.36 16.11
C VAL A 383 15.38 18.26 15.54
N THR A 384 14.74 18.51 14.39
CA THR A 384 13.82 17.54 13.78
C THR A 384 14.49 16.61 12.76
N ARG A 385 15.61 17.05 12.18
CA ARG A 385 16.34 16.29 11.15
C ARG A 385 17.84 16.42 11.36
N ILE A 386 18.57 15.31 11.29
CA ILE A 386 20.04 15.30 11.34
C ILE A 386 20.54 14.59 10.09
N ALA A 387 21.42 15.25 9.35
CA ALA A 387 21.95 14.74 8.10
C ALA A 387 23.47 14.89 8.05
N PRO A 388 24.17 14.10 7.20
CA PRO A 388 25.50 14.45 6.74
C PRO A 388 25.50 15.86 6.14
N ALA A 389 26.63 16.57 6.23
CA ALA A 389 26.74 17.92 5.69
C ALA A 389 26.32 17.97 4.23
N GLY A 390 26.88 17.11 3.36
CA GLY A 390 26.65 17.13 1.92
C GLY A 390 25.29 16.64 1.43
N SER A 391 24.38 16.30 2.34
CA SER A 391 23.00 15.93 2.00
C SER A 391 21.98 16.65 2.88
N ILE A 392 22.36 17.79 3.46
CA ILE A 392 21.44 18.57 4.30
C ILE A 392 20.27 19.13 3.48
N HIS A 393 20.45 19.39 2.18
CA HIS A 393 19.39 19.84 1.28
C HIS A 393 18.57 18.71 0.67
N ASP A 394 19.09 17.50 0.68
CA ASP A 394 18.45 16.37 0.02
C ASP A 394 17.29 15.82 0.85
N GLY A 395 16.25 15.33 0.19
CA GLY A 395 15.14 14.63 0.84
C GLY A 395 15.00 13.20 0.31
N TYR A 396 14.11 12.43 0.93
CA TYR A 396 13.66 11.15 0.41
C TYR A 396 12.13 11.07 0.39
N ALA A 397 11.56 10.15 -0.39
CA ALA A 397 10.11 10.00 -0.51
C ALA A 397 9.45 9.73 0.87
N GLY A 398 8.50 10.61 1.23
CA GLY A 398 7.81 10.56 2.52
C GLY A 398 8.66 10.96 3.73
N GLU A 399 9.77 11.70 3.56
CA GLU A 399 10.48 12.32 4.68
C GLU A 399 9.56 13.28 5.47
N PRO A 400 9.57 13.24 6.82
CA PRO A 400 8.86 14.24 7.61
C PRO A 400 9.43 15.64 7.35
N HIS A 401 8.59 16.56 6.89
CA HIS A 401 8.96 17.97 6.72
C HIS A 401 8.76 18.71 8.04
N ASP A 402 9.79 19.39 8.56
CA ASP A 402 9.76 20.07 9.85
C ASP A 402 9.31 19.17 11.02
N GLY A 403 9.65 17.88 10.97
CA GLY A 403 9.30 16.90 11.99
C GLY A 403 7.83 16.48 12.00
N VAL A 404 7.07 16.81 10.94
CA VAL A 404 5.66 16.44 10.79
C VAL A 404 5.37 15.86 9.41
N TYR A 405 4.30 15.08 9.32
CA TYR A 405 3.77 14.56 8.05
C TYR A 405 2.69 15.50 7.53
N ALA A 406 2.90 16.08 6.34
CA ALA A 406 2.01 17.06 5.74
C ALA A 406 0.58 16.52 5.57
N LEU A 407 0.44 15.29 5.07
CA LEU A 407 -0.84 14.63 4.84
C LEU A 407 -1.63 14.42 6.14
N THR A 408 -0.94 14.17 7.27
CA THR A 408 -1.62 14.06 8.58
C THR A 408 -2.20 15.39 9.03
N ARG A 409 -1.52 16.52 8.74
CA ARG A 409 -2.02 17.87 9.04
C ARG A 409 -3.21 18.21 8.14
N LEU A 410 -3.20 17.74 6.90
CA LEU A 410 -4.24 17.89 5.87
C LEU A 410 -5.38 16.87 5.97
N SER A 411 -5.38 16.00 7.00
CA SER A 411 -6.38 14.95 7.21
C SER A 411 -6.92 14.94 8.64
N ARG A 412 -8.01 14.22 8.86
CA ARG A 412 -8.57 13.94 10.20
C ARG A 412 -8.79 12.45 10.40
N ARG A 413 -8.76 12.02 11.66
CA ARG A 413 -9.12 10.65 12.06
C ARG A 413 -10.63 10.57 12.27
N LEU A 414 -11.27 9.63 11.59
CA LEU A 414 -12.65 9.25 11.82
C LEU A 414 -12.66 8.03 12.75
N SER A 415 -13.63 7.99 13.67
CA SER A 415 -13.92 6.82 14.50
C SER A 415 -15.42 6.55 14.48
N VAL A 416 -15.79 5.29 14.26
CA VAL A 416 -17.18 4.80 14.30
C VAL A 416 -17.24 3.62 15.25
N SER A 417 -18.14 3.68 16.23
CA SER A 417 -18.41 2.57 17.14
C SER A 417 -19.85 2.11 16.98
N LEU A 418 -20.05 0.83 16.71
CA LEU A 418 -21.38 0.23 16.58
C LEU A 418 -21.73 -0.60 17.82
N SER A 419 -23.03 -0.79 18.07
CA SER A 419 -23.50 -1.68 19.15
C SER A 419 -23.10 -3.13 18.87
N ALA A 420 -22.88 -3.91 19.93
CA ALA A 420 -22.60 -5.34 19.81
C ALA A 420 -23.74 -6.05 19.03
N GLY A 421 -23.38 -6.84 18.02
CA GLY A 421 -24.32 -7.56 17.16
C GLY A 421 -24.69 -6.85 15.84
N VAL A 422 -24.48 -5.53 15.73
CA VAL A 422 -24.66 -4.81 14.45
C VAL A 422 -23.45 -5.07 13.55
N LEU A 423 -23.69 -5.54 12.32
CA LEU A 423 -22.64 -5.84 11.33
C LEU A 423 -21.49 -6.67 11.93
N SER A 424 -21.84 -7.70 12.69
CA SER A 424 -20.89 -8.54 13.44
C SER A 424 -19.86 -9.25 12.56
N SER A 425 -20.19 -9.45 11.28
CA SER A 425 -19.35 -10.07 10.25
C SER A 425 -18.56 -9.08 9.38
N HIS A 426 -18.77 -7.76 9.54
CA HIS A 426 -18.15 -6.76 8.68
C HIS A 426 -16.83 -6.28 9.28
N ALA A 427 -15.74 -6.45 8.51
CA ALA A 427 -14.44 -5.92 8.89
C ALA A 427 -14.21 -4.47 8.43
N SER A 428 -14.95 -4.02 7.40
CA SER A 428 -14.96 -2.64 6.91
C SER A 428 -16.40 -2.15 6.68
N LEU A 429 -16.56 -0.82 6.64
CA LEU A 429 -17.80 -0.13 6.27
C LEU A 429 -17.70 0.55 4.90
N ASP A 430 -16.73 0.12 4.09
CA ASP A 430 -16.45 0.75 2.80
C ASP A 430 -17.53 0.43 1.78
N ALA A 431 -17.72 1.35 0.84
CA ALA A 431 -18.53 1.11 -0.34
C ALA A 431 -17.79 0.15 -1.28
N LEU A 432 -18.56 -0.56 -2.12
CA LEU A 432 -17.96 -1.39 -3.17
C LEU A 432 -17.17 -0.52 -4.15
N PRO A 433 -15.94 -0.92 -4.53
CA PRO A 433 -15.17 -0.19 -5.51
C PRO A 433 -15.82 -0.27 -6.89
N ALA A 434 -15.74 0.83 -7.64
CA ALA A 434 -16.20 0.87 -9.04
C ALA A 434 -15.45 -0.17 -9.88
N ALA A 435 -16.12 -0.77 -10.87
CA ALA A 435 -15.48 -1.71 -11.79
C ALA A 435 -14.28 -1.05 -12.50
N PRO A 436 -13.15 -1.77 -12.65
CA PRO A 436 -12.03 -1.24 -13.40
C PRO A 436 -12.41 -1.12 -14.88
N ASP A 437 -11.83 -0.15 -15.59
CA ASP A 437 -11.93 -0.12 -17.04
C ASP A 437 -11.08 -1.25 -17.64
N ILE A 438 -11.77 -2.17 -18.29
CA ILE A 438 -11.20 -3.36 -18.93
C ILE A 438 -11.45 -3.36 -20.44
N SER A 439 -11.95 -2.25 -20.97
CA SER A 439 -12.26 -2.08 -22.39
C SER A 439 -11.01 -2.27 -23.25
N GLY A 440 -11.09 -3.11 -24.27
CA GLY A 440 -9.99 -3.37 -25.20
C GLY A 440 -8.89 -4.31 -24.68
N LEU A 441 -9.00 -4.85 -23.47
CA LEU A 441 -8.06 -5.86 -22.97
C LEU A 441 -8.40 -7.26 -23.48
N ALA A 442 -7.40 -8.02 -23.95
CA ALA A 442 -7.55 -9.43 -24.29
C ALA A 442 -7.70 -10.30 -23.03
N ILE A 443 -8.32 -11.48 -23.17
CA ILE A 443 -8.35 -12.50 -22.10
C ILE A 443 -6.94 -13.06 -21.96
N MET A 444 -6.43 -13.07 -20.73
CA MET A 444 -5.13 -13.62 -20.40
C MET A 444 -5.27 -15.09 -19.98
N HIS A 445 -4.69 -15.99 -20.76
CA HIS A 445 -4.60 -17.41 -20.44
C HIS A 445 -3.37 -17.74 -19.60
N LYS A 446 -3.33 -18.96 -19.07
CA LYS A 446 -2.25 -19.42 -18.19
C LYS A 446 -0.85 -19.37 -18.83
N ALA A 447 -0.74 -19.68 -20.12
CA ALA A 447 0.53 -19.61 -20.82
C ALA A 447 1.07 -18.18 -20.89
N GLU A 448 0.18 -17.21 -21.14
CA GLU A 448 0.53 -15.79 -21.18
C GLU A 448 0.90 -15.27 -19.80
N PHE A 449 0.22 -15.72 -18.74
CA PHE A 449 0.60 -15.41 -17.36
C PHE A 449 2.02 -15.89 -17.03
N GLN A 450 2.35 -17.13 -17.41
CA GLN A 450 3.66 -17.73 -17.13
C GLN A 450 4.79 -17.12 -17.96
N ALA A 451 4.50 -16.67 -19.18
CA ALA A 451 5.46 -16.02 -20.06
C ALA A 451 5.78 -14.58 -19.66
N GLN A 452 4.91 -13.94 -18.85
CA GLN A 452 5.13 -12.58 -18.38
C GLN A 452 6.36 -12.50 -17.46
N PRO A 453 7.18 -11.44 -17.60
CA PRO A 453 8.25 -11.19 -16.65
C PRO A 453 7.66 -10.88 -15.27
N ILE A 454 8.28 -11.44 -14.23
CA ILE A 454 8.01 -11.03 -12.85
C ILE A 454 8.73 -9.70 -12.62
N ASP A 455 8.01 -8.71 -12.08
CA ASP A 455 8.52 -7.37 -11.85
C ASP A 455 9.64 -7.36 -10.79
N ARG A 456 10.56 -6.39 -10.87
CA ARG A 456 11.67 -6.23 -9.90
C ARG A 456 11.18 -5.88 -8.50
N THR A 457 9.96 -5.38 -8.37
CA THR A 457 9.28 -5.11 -7.10
C THR A 457 8.79 -6.38 -6.41
N ALA A 458 8.80 -7.55 -7.06
CA ALA A 458 8.44 -8.80 -6.39
C ALA A 458 9.53 -9.20 -5.38
N GLN A 459 9.13 -9.48 -4.13
CA GLN A 459 10.04 -9.99 -3.09
C GLN A 459 9.64 -11.37 -2.56
N LEU A 460 8.43 -11.82 -2.89
CA LEU A 460 7.86 -13.08 -2.41
C LEU A 460 7.41 -13.94 -3.60
N TYR A 461 7.78 -15.21 -3.57
CA TYR A 461 7.58 -16.12 -4.69
C TYR A 461 6.88 -17.39 -4.24
N PHE A 462 5.80 -17.74 -4.93
CA PHE A 462 5.02 -18.94 -4.65
C PHE A 462 4.92 -19.84 -5.87
N ARG A 463 4.83 -21.14 -5.62
CA ARG A 463 4.72 -22.17 -6.64
C ARG A 463 3.34 -22.80 -6.62
N SER A 464 2.75 -22.96 -7.80
CA SER A 464 1.52 -23.73 -7.95
C SER A 464 1.76 -25.24 -7.77
N GLY A 465 0.82 -25.94 -7.15
CA GLY A 465 0.89 -27.40 -6.93
C GLY A 465 0.45 -28.25 -8.13
N GLY A 466 0.73 -27.80 -9.35
CA GLY A 466 0.09 -28.16 -10.63
C GLY A 466 -0.44 -29.60 -10.81
N SER A 467 -1.61 -29.70 -11.46
CA SER A 467 -2.22 -30.94 -11.98
C SER A 467 -1.68 -31.36 -13.36
N GLY A 468 -0.85 -30.54 -14.00
CA GLY A 468 -0.31 -30.73 -15.36
C GLY A 468 1.21 -30.88 -15.45
N GLY A 469 1.88 -31.30 -14.36
CA GLY A 469 3.31 -31.67 -14.40
C GLY A 469 4.33 -30.55 -14.19
N THR A 470 4.12 -29.35 -14.75
CA THR A 470 5.08 -28.23 -14.59
C THR A 470 4.58 -27.17 -13.59
N PRO A 471 5.22 -27.00 -12.44
CA PRO A 471 4.84 -25.99 -11.45
C PRO A 471 5.11 -24.56 -11.96
N ALA A 472 4.09 -23.70 -11.94
CA ALA A 472 4.22 -22.28 -12.26
C ALA A 472 4.73 -21.48 -11.05
N LEU A 473 5.65 -20.53 -11.26
CA LEU A 473 6.09 -19.57 -10.26
C LEU A 473 5.32 -18.27 -10.40
N ALA A 474 4.88 -17.68 -9.30
CA ALA A 474 4.19 -16.41 -9.25
C ALA A 474 4.91 -15.45 -8.28
N GLY A 475 5.15 -14.22 -8.72
CA GLY A 475 5.79 -13.17 -7.92
C GLY A 475 4.77 -12.24 -7.25
N PHE A 476 5.09 -11.79 -6.04
CA PHE A 476 4.31 -10.85 -5.24
C PHE A 476 5.26 -9.81 -4.63
N SER A 477 4.88 -8.54 -4.69
CA SER A 477 5.46 -7.57 -3.76
C SER A 477 4.94 -7.84 -2.34
N TYR A 478 5.66 -7.42 -1.29
CA TYR A 478 5.11 -7.51 0.08
C TYR A 478 3.81 -6.72 0.22
N ARG A 479 3.69 -5.61 -0.52
CA ARG A 479 2.47 -4.79 -0.57
C ARG A 479 1.28 -5.59 -1.12
N ASP A 480 1.48 -6.29 -2.25
CA ASP A 480 0.46 -7.15 -2.86
C ASP A 480 -0.02 -8.21 -1.88
N PHE A 481 0.96 -8.95 -1.33
CA PHE A 481 0.69 -10.05 -0.40
C PHE A 481 -0.07 -9.54 0.81
N HIS A 482 0.35 -8.42 1.39
CA HIS A 482 -0.29 -7.85 2.56
C HIS A 482 -1.73 -7.41 2.30
N ARG A 483 -1.99 -6.73 1.17
CA ARG A 483 -3.37 -6.30 0.82
C ARG A 483 -4.28 -7.49 0.55
N GLN A 484 -3.79 -8.50 -0.16
CA GLN A 484 -4.56 -9.69 -0.48
C GLN A 484 -4.86 -10.55 0.74
N MET A 485 -3.88 -10.76 1.63
CA MET A 485 -4.10 -11.51 2.85
C MET A 485 -5.01 -10.76 3.84
N ARG A 486 -5.08 -9.43 3.77
CA ARG A 486 -6.05 -8.64 4.53
C ARG A 486 -7.48 -8.88 4.08
N ALA A 487 -7.74 -8.90 2.77
CA ALA A 487 -9.04 -9.29 2.24
C ALA A 487 -9.40 -10.74 2.62
N ALA A 488 -8.40 -11.63 2.69
CA ALA A 488 -8.62 -13.00 3.15
C ALA A 488 -8.93 -13.10 4.66
N ALA A 489 -8.34 -12.24 5.49
CA ALA A 489 -8.67 -12.12 6.91
C ALA A 489 -10.11 -11.63 7.12
N ASP A 490 -10.55 -10.62 6.36
CA ASP A 490 -11.95 -10.16 6.34
C ASP A 490 -12.90 -11.30 5.97
N GLY A 491 -12.50 -12.10 4.98
CA GLY A 491 -13.26 -13.25 4.55
C GLY A 491 -13.37 -14.34 5.61
N LEU A 492 -12.27 -14.65 6.30
CA LEU A 492 -12.25 -15.67 7.36
C LEU A 492 -13.06 -15.22 8.59
N PHE A 493 -13.04 -13.92 8.91
CA PHE A 493 -13.91 -13.32 9.90
C PHE A 493 -15.39 -13.46 9.51
N ALA A 494 -15.75 -13.11 8.27
CA ALA A 494 -17.11 -13.28 7.75
C ALA A 494 -17.57 -14.75 7.71
N ALA A 495 -16.63 -15.69 7.51
CA ALA A 495 -16.86 -17.13 7.56
C ALA A 495 -17.09 -17.65 8.99
N GLY A 496 -16.91 -16.82 10.01
CA GLY A 496 -17.24 -17.10 11.41
C GLY A 496 -16.04 -17.49 12.28
N LEU A 497 -14.82 -17.20 11.86
CA LEU A 497 -13.67 -17.26 12.77
C LEU A 497 -13.76 -16.09 13.76
N ASP A 498 -13.76 -16.40 15.05
CA ASP A 498 -13.84 -15.44 16.13
C ASP A 498 -12.49 -15.33 16.84
N PRO A 499 -11.71 -14.27 16.61
CA PRO A 499 -10.39 -14.11 17.22
C PRO A 499 -10.43 -13.94 18.75
N SER A 500 -11.59 -13.71 19.36
CA SER A 500 -11.71 -13.61 20.82
C SER A 500 -11.81 -14.96 21.53
N GLN A 501 -12.27 -16.00 20.82
CA GLN A 501 -12.53 -17.33 21.40
C GLN A 501 -11.74 -18.44 20.70
N ASP A 502 -11.52 -18.32 19.39
CA ASP A 502 -10.98 -19.40 18.59
C ASP A 502 -9.47 -19.58 18.78
N ARG A 503 -9.08 -20.85 18.92
CA ARG A 503 -7.71 -21.33 19.01
C ARG A 503 -7.43 -22.16 17.77
N VAL A 504 -6.67 -21.58 16.85
CA VAL A 504 -6.55 -22.07 15.48
C VAL A 504 -5.25 -22.83 15.28
N MET A 505 -5.33 -24.10 14.91
CA MET A 505 -4.16 -24.86 14.47
C MET A 505 -4.09 -24.89 12.94
N ASN A 506 -2.98 -24.37 12.42
CA ASN A 506 -2.69 -24.29 10.99
C ASN A 506 -1.95 -25.55 10.53
N LEU A 507 -2.62 -26.36 9.72
CA LEU A 507 -2.19 -27.64 9.19
C LEU A 507 -2.03 -27.60 7.66
N PHE A 508 -1.72 -26.43 7.09
CA PHE A 508 -1.21 -26.38 5.72
C PHE A 508 0.26 -26.83 5.68
N TYR A 509 0.71 -27.36 4.55
CA TYR A 509 2.11 -27.68 4.33
C TYR A 509 2.95 -26.39 4.28
N GLY A 510 4.05 -26.37 5.04
CA GLY A 510 5.07 -25.33 5.01
C GLY A 510 6.21 -25.66 4.04
N GLY A 511 6.89 -24.62 3.54
CA GLY A 511 8.08 -24.78 2.68
C GLY A 511 7.76 -25.13 1.22
N ASN A 512 8.80 -25.50 0.46
CA ASN A 512 8.72 -25.88 -0.97
C ASN A 512 8.04 -24.83 -1.88
N LEU A 513 8.10 -23.54 -1.47
CA LEU A 513 7.44 -22.41 -2.13
C LEU A 513 5.90 -22.50 -2.15
N TYR A 514 5.29 -23.36 -1.35
CA TYR A 514 3.83 -23.37 -1.21
C TYR A 514 3.36 -22.25 -0.30
N GLY A 515 2.39 -21.47 -0.78
CA GLY A 515 1.91 -20.30 -0.05
C GLY A 515 0.93 -20.59 1.09
N GLY A 516 0.34 -21.78 1.18
CA GLY A 516 -0.79 -22.05 2.08
C GLY A 516 -0.46 -21.76 3.55
N PHE A 517 0.61 -22.35 4.09
CA PHE A 517 0.96 -22.18 5.49
C PHE A 517 1.33 -20.74 5.85
N SER A 518 2.18 -20.09 5.05
CA SER A 518 2.61 -18.71 5.28
C SER A 518 1.45 -17.71 5.13
N SER A 519 0.60 -17.89 4.12
CA SER A 519 -0.60 -17.08 3.88
C SER A 519 -1.54 -17.11 5.07
N PHE A 520 -1.92 -18.31 5.53
CA PHE A 520 -2.83 -18.43 6.67
C PHE A 520 -2.22 -18.03 8.00
N SER A 521 -0.90 -18.19 8.16
CA SER A 521 -0.20 -17.65 9.33
C SER A 521 -0.33 -16.13 9.40
N TRP A 522 -0.16 -15.46 8.26
CA TRP A 522 -0.26 -14.00 8.19
C TRP A 522 -1.71 -13.51 8.34
N ILE A 523 -2.68 -14.21 7.72
CA ILE A 523 -4.12 -13.95 7.90
C ILE A 523 -4.49 -13.99 9.39
N LEU A 524 -4.10 -15.05 10.10
CA LEU A 524 -4.42 -15.22 11.52
C LEU A 524 -3.72 -14.16 12.39
N GLN A 525 -2.48 -13.81 12.07
CA GLN A 525 -1.76 -12.71 12.73
C GLN A 525 -2.50 -11.39 12.60
N GLN A 526 -2.99 -11.05 11.41
CA GLN A 526 -3.74 -9.80 11.20
C GLN A 526 -5.05 -9.74 11.97
N MET A 527 -5.71 -10.88 12.14
CA MET A 527 -6.93 -10.96 12.93
C MET A 527 -6.68 -10.84 14.43
N GLY A 528 -5.42 -10.98 14.87
CA GLY A 528 -5.08 -11.11 16.29
C GLY A 528 -5.60 -12.42 16.90
N ALA A 529 -5.78 -13.46 16.09
CA ALA A 529 -6.29 -14.76 16.53
C ALA A 529 -5.19 -15.58 17.23
N THR A 530 -5.58 -16.47 18.14
CA THR A 530 -4.63 -17.43 18.74
C THR A 530 -4.23 -18.47 17.69
N HIS A 531 -2.96 -18.47 17.29
CA HIS A 531 -2.44 -19.28 16.20
C HIS A 531 -1.41 -20.32 16.69
N PHE A 532 -1.66 -21.60 16.38
CA PHE A 532 -0.75 -22.73 16.53
C PHE A 532 -0.18 -23.11 15.16
N PRO A 533 1.05 -22.66 14.81
CA PRO A 533 1.68 -22.90 13.51
C PRO A 533 2.24 -24.33 13.40
N MET A 534 1.39 -25.36 13.51
CA MET A 534 1.81 -26.77 13.59
C MET A 534 2.37 -27.30 12.26
N GLY A 535 1.75 -26.95 11.14
CA GLY A 535 2.08 -27.52 9.82
C GLY A 535 1.53 -28.93 9.64
N ALA A 536 1.30 -29.34 8.40
CA ALA A 536 0.97 -30.73 8.09
C ALA A 536 2.22 -31.63 8.24
N PRO A 537 2.08 -32.86 8.78
CA PRO A 537 3.22 -33.75 8.96
C PRO A 537 3.66 -34.32 7.60
N HIS A 538 4.95 -34.68 7.51
CA HIS A 538 5.56 -35.23 6.29
C HIS A 538 5.48 -36.76 6.26
N ASP A 539 5.56 -37.38 7.43
CA ASP A 539 5.19 -38.75 7.73
C ASP A 539 3.70 -38.80 8.08
N ASP A 540 2.96 -39.84 7.67
CA ASP A 540 1.52 -39.97 7.95
C ASP A 540 1.19 -40.20 9.45
N ASP A 541 2.06 -39.78 10.37
CA ASP A 541 1.86 -39.81 11.81
C ASP A 541 1.21 -38.50 12.29
N PHE A 542 0.03 -38.63 12.90
CA PHE A 542 -0.77 -37.51 13.42
C PHE A 542 -0.88 -37.52 14.95
N SER A 543 -0.18 -38.42 15.63
CA SER A 543 -0.33 -38.67 17.07
C SER A 543 0.05 -37.44 17.91
N GLU A 544 1.20 -36.81 17.62
CA GLU A 544 1.63 -35.57 18.28
C GLU A 544 0.62 -34.44 18.04
N ILE A 545 0.14 -34.29 16.80
CA ILE A 545 -0.84 -33.27 16.42
C ILE A 545 -2.12 -33.43 17.26
N ALA A 546 -2.65 -34.65 17.35
CA ALA A 546 -3.85 -34.93 18.14
C ALA A 546 -3.63 -34.67 19.63
N GLN A 547 -2.49 -35.08 20.20
CA GLN A 547 -2.17 -34.78 21.60
C GLN A 547 -2.11 -33.28 21.86
N MET A 548 -1.49 -32.51 20.97
CA MET A 548 -1.38 -31.06 21.09
C MET A 548 -2.73 -30.37 20.94
N ILE A 549 -3.60 -30.85 20.05
CA ILE A 549 -4.99 -30.37 19.93
C ILE A 549 -5.71 -30.45 21.29
N VAL A 550 -5.60 -31.60 21.97
CA VAL A 550 -6.25 -31.80 23.27
C VAL A 550 -5.58 -30.97 24.36
N GLN A 551 -4.25 -31.06 24.49
CA GLN A 551 -3.51 -30.35 25.55
C GLN A 551 -3.68 -28.83 25.48
N GLN A 552 -3.66 -28.28 24.27
CA GLN A 552 -3.77 -26.84 24.04
C GLN A 552 -5.20 -26.36 23.81
N GLN A 553 -6.19 -27.25 23.94
CA GLN A 553 -7.61 -26.94 23.79
C GLN A 553 -7.89 -26.24 22.44
N VAL A 554 -7.35 -26.77 21.36
CA VAL A 554 -7.56 -26.24 20.00
C VAL A 554 -9.04 -26.39 19.64
N SER A 555 -9.65 -25.32 19.14
CA SER A 555 -11.07 -25.28 18.78
C SER A 555 -11.33 -25.19 17.29
N VAL A 556 -10.32 -24.80 16.51
CA VAL A 556 -10.40 -24.64 15.06
C VAL A 556 -9.22 -25.28 14.36
N LEU A 557 -9.48 -26.07 13.33
CA LEU A 557 -8.45 -26.57 12.42
C LEU A 557 -8.56 -25.88 11.06
N ILE A 558 -7.42 -25.52 10.48
CA ILE A 558 -7.37 -24.99 9.12
C ILE A 558 -6.32 -25.74 8.30
N GLY A 559 -6.69 -26.21 7.10
CA GLY A 559 -5.77 -27.00 6.27
C GLY A 559 -6.40 -27.61 5.02
N MET A 560 -5.66 -28.52 4.40
CA MET A 560 -6.14 -29.26 3.22
C MET A 560 -7.17 -30.33 3.63
N PRO A 561 -8.25 -30.56 2.85
CA PRO A 561 -9.25 -31.58 3.17
C PRO A 561 -8.68 -32.97 3.38
N SER A 562 -7.72 -33.39 2.55
CA SER A 562 -7.08 -34.71 2.63
C SER A 562 -6.21 -34.88 3.89
N THR A 563 -5.53 -33.83 4.33
CA THR A 563 -4.73 -33.84 5.57
C THR A 563 -5.64 -33.93 6.78
N LEU A 564 -6.69 -33.11 6.85
CA LEU A 564 -7.61 -33.16 7.98
C LEU A 564 -8.39 -34.47 8.01
N HIS A 565 -8.80 -35.01 6.85
CA HIS A 565 -9.44 -36.32 6.80
C HIS A 565 -8.56 -37.42 7.42
N ARG A 566 -7.27 -37.48 7.06
CA ARG A 566 -6.32 -38.45 7.62
C ARG A 566 -6.18 -38.30 9.13
N LEU A 567 -5.99 -37.07 9.62
CA LEU A 567 -5.95 -36.78 11.06
C LEU A 567 -7.20 -37.30 11.79
N PHE A 568 -8.39 -36.97 11.29
CA PHE A 568 -9.63 -37.42 11.93
C PHE A 568 -9.85 -38.93 11.82
N LEU A 569 -9.29 -39.58 10.81
CA LEU A 569 -9.40 -41.03 10.60
C LEU A 569 -8.42 -41.78 11.51
N SER A 570 -7.15 -41.38 11.54
CA SER A 570 -6.11 -42.04 12.35
C SER A 570 -6.29 -41.80 13.84
N GLU A 571 -6.71 -40.60 14.23
CA GLU A 571 -6.83 -40.17 15.63
C GLU A 571 -8.29 -40.02 16.09
N GLN A 572 -9.22 -40.74 15.45
CA GLN A 572 -10.65 -40.62 15.68
C GLN A 572 -11.03 -40.77 17.16
N THR A 573 -10.47 -41.77 17.86
CA THR A 573 -10.76 -42.04 19.27
C THR A 573 -10.36 -40.87 20.16
N THR A 574 -9.15 -40.33 19.97
CA THR A 574 -8.61 -39.19 20.72
C THR A 574 -9.44 -37.94 20.48
N LEU A 575 -9.71 -37.62 19.21
CA LEU A 575 -10.42 -36.41 18.82
C LEU A 575 -11.91 -36.45 19.18
N ARG A 576 -12.56 -37.62 19.08
CA ARG A 576 -13.94 -37.82 19.54
C ARG A 576 -14.04 -37.74 21.06
N GLY A 577 -13.06 -38.27 21.79
CA GLY A 577 -12.99 -38.14 23.24
C GLY A 577 -12.85 -36.69 23.70
N TYR A 578 -12.10 -35.88 22.96
CA TYR A 578 -11.93 -34.45 23.23
C TYR A 578 -13.15 -33.60 22.83
N ALA A 579 -13.72 -33.82 21.64
CA ALA A 579 -14.89 -33.12 21.10
C ALA A 579 -14.84 -31.57 21.15
N GLY A 580 -13.65 -30.98 21.29
CA GLY A 580 -13.46 -29.53 21.39
C GLY A 580 -13.23 -28.82 20.05
N ILE A 581 -12.95 -29.56 18.96
CA ILE A 581 -12.83 -28.96 17.63
C ILE A 581 -14.23 -28.62 17.12
N ARG A 582 -14.59 -27.34 17.11
CA ARG A 582 -15.93 -26.86 16.71
C ARG A 582 -16.02 -26.48 15.24
N LYS A 583 -14.93 -25.94 14.67
CA LYS A 583 -14.89 -25.39 13.31
C LYS A 583 -13.71 -25.97 12.53
N VAL A 584 -13.93 -26.21 11.24
CA VAL A 584 -12.90 -26.62 10.29
C VAL A 584 -12.97 -25.73 9.06
N PHE A 585 -11.84 -25.11 8.72
CA PHE A 585 -11.68 -24.27 7.52
C PHE A 585 -10.78 -24.96 6.50
N LEU A 586 -11.23 -25.04 5.25
CA LEU A 586 -10.58 -25.86 4.21
C LEU A 586 -10.05 -25.02 3.05
N GLY A 587 -8.87 -25.40 2.55
CA GLY A 587 -8.28 -24.79 1.36
C GLY A 587 -8.36 -25.67 0.11
N GLY A 588 -8.68 -25.06 -1.03
CA GLY A 588 -8.40 -25.57 -2.37
C GLY A 588 -9.27 -26.72 -2.90
N GLU A 589 -9.97 -27.47 -2.05
CA GLU A 589 -10.79 -28.64 -2.42
C GLU A 589 -12.03 -28.76 -1.51
N HIS A 590 -13.08 -29.44 -2.00
CA HIS A 590 -14.26 -29.77 -1.19
C HIS A 590 -14.10 -31.14 -0.51
N PRO A 591 -14.42 -31.26 0.79
CA PRO A 591 -14.40 -32.56 1.45
C PRO A 591 -15.61 -33.39 1.02
N GLY A 592 -15.39 -34.68 0.76
CA GLY A 592 -16.46 -35.64 0.51
C GLY A 592 -17.37 -35.86 1.73
N LEU A 593 -18.56 -36.42 1.51
CA LEU A 593 -19.58 -36.65 2.55
C LEU A 593 -19.06 -37.48 3.72
N ALA A 594 -18.33 -38.57 3.46
CA ALA A 594 -17.75 -39.41 4.50
C ALA A 594 -16.77 -38.65 5.41
N SER A 595 -15.97 -37.75 4.83
CA SER A 595 -15.05 -36.90 5.60
C SER A 595 -15.81 -35.92 6.49
N ARG A 596 -16.90 -35.32 5.99
CA ARG A 596 -17.76 -34.44 6.80
C ARG A 596 -18.44 -35.18 7.95
N GLN A 597 -18.97 -36.38 7.69
CA GLN A 597 -19.60 -37.21 8.71
C GLN A 597 -18.59 -37.62 9.79
N LEU A 598 -17.38 -37.99 9.39
CA LEU A 598 -16.29 -38.29 10.30
C LEU A 598 -15.97 -37.10 11.20
N MET A 599 -15.76 -35.90 10.64
CA MET A 599 -15.51 -34.68 11.39
C MET A 599 -16.67 -34.36 12.36
N ALA A 600 -17.91 -34.46 11.89
CA ALA A 600 -19.10 -34.23 12.72
C ALA A 600 -19.17 -35.21 13.90
N SER A 601 -18.80 -36.48 13.66
CA SER A 601 -18.73 -37.50 14.71
C SER A 601 -17.67 -37.24 15.78
N CYS A 602 -16.76 -36.29 15.54
CA CYS A 602 -15.73 -35.84 16.48
C CYS A 602 -16.04 -34.45 17.07
N GLY A 603 -17.28 -33.95 16.92
CA GLY A 603 -17.75 -32.69 17.54
C GLY A 603 -17.66 -31.45 16.65
N VAL A 604 -17.25 -31.59 15.39
CA VAL A 604 -17.19 -30.47 14.44
C VAL A 604 -18.60 -30.06 14.03
N SER A 605 -18.95 -28.82 14.35
CA SER A 605 -20.26 -28.23 14.04
C SER A 605 -20.28 -27.46 12.73
N THR A 606 -19.13 -27.01 12.26
CA THR A 606 -18.99 -26.14 11.09
C THR A 606 -17.81 -26.59 10.25
N VAL A 607 -18.06 -26.86 8.97
CA VAL A 607 -17.02 -27.08 7.96
C VAL A 607 -17.27 -26.09 6.84
N ARG A 608 -16.28 -25.25 6.51
CA ARG A 608 -16.39 -24.23 5.45
C ARG A 608 -15.10 -24.14 4.66
N SER A 609 -15.18 -23.69 3.41
CA SER A 609 -13.99 -23.22 2.71
C SER A 609 -13.46 -21.97 3.40
N ALA A 610 -12.16 -21.96 3.65
CA ALA A 610 -11.46 -20.80 4.19
C ALA A 610 -11.51 -19.67 3.15
N ILE A 611 -10.99 -19.94 1.94
CA ILE A 611 -10.80 -18.98 0.85
C ILE A 611 -10.82 -19.77 -0.48
N TYR A 612 -11.44 -19.21 -1.51
CA TYR A 612 -11.22 -19.60 -2.90
C TYR A 612 -10.12 -18.72 -3.50
N GLY A 613 -9.12 -19.33 -4.13
CA GLY A 613 -8.01 -18.60 -4.71
C GLY A 613 -7.06 -19.49 -5.50
N SER A 614 -6.10 -18.84 -6.16
CA SER A 614 -5.02 -19.50 -6.90
C SER A 614 -3.68 -18.89 -6.51
N VAL A 615 -2.58 -19.62 -6.79
CA VAL A 615 -1.23 -19.04 -6.61
C VAL A 615 -0.99 -17.90 -7.60
N ASP A 616 -1.60 -18.00 -8.78
CA ASP A 616 -1.39 -17.08 -9.89
C ASP A 616 -2.12 -15.75 -9.68
N ALA A 617 -3.35 -15.76 -9.15
CA ALA A 617 -4.18 -14.56 -8.97
C ALA A 617 -4.41 -14.16 -7.50
N GLY A 618 -3.98 -15.00 -6.56
CA GLY A 618 -4.16 -14.79 -5.12
C GLY A 618 -5.54 -15.25 -4.60
N PRO A 619 -5.96 -14.75 -3.43
CA PRO A 619 -7.33 -14.88 -2.93
C PRO A 619 -8.34 -14.19 -3.84
N LEU A 620 -9.43 -14.90 -4.16
CA LEU A 620 -10.45 -14.49 -5.12
C LEU A 620 -11.82 -14.32 -4.49
N GLY A 621 -12.19 -15.22 -3.56
CA GLY A 621 -13.46 -15.16 -2.87
C GLY A 621 -13.43 -15.84 -1.51
N HIS A 622 -14.41 -15.55 -0.67
CA HIS A 622 -14.51 -16.12 0.67
C HIS A 622 -15.93 -16.60 0.98
N ALA A 623 -16.03 -17.62 1.83
CA ALA A 623 -17.32 -18.02 2.37
C ALA A 623 -17.80 -17.02 3.44
N CYS A 624 -19.07 -17.10 3.82
CA CYS A 624 -19.59 -16.45 5.02
C CYS A 624 -20.40 -17.45 5.87
N ALA A 625 -20.90 -17.01 7.03
CA ALA A 625 -21.73 -17.84 7.88
C ALA A 625 -23.02 -18.35 7.21
N ALA A 626 -23.54 -17.65 6.19
CA ALA A 626 -24.81 -17.93 5.53
C ALA A 626 -24.69 -18.61 4.14
N THR A 627 -23.50 -18.69 3.55
CA THR A 627 -23.31 -19.30 2.22
C THR A 627 -23.19 -20.81 2.34
N SER A 628 -23.86 -21.52 1.41
CA SER A 628 -23.66 -22.94 1.18
C SER A 628 -22.26 -23.22 0.59
N ASP A 629 -21.84 -24.49 0.63
CA ASP A 629 -20.60 -24.93 0.01
C ASP A 629 -20.53 -24.55 -1.48
N GLY A 630 -19.37 -24.06 -1.92
CA GLY A 630 -19.14 -23.66 -3.30
C GLY A 630 -19.65 -22.27 -3.66
N ILE A 631 -20.30 -21.54 -2.74
CA ILE A 631 -20.72 -20.15 -2.94
C ILE A 631 -19.78 -19.21 -2.20
N PHE A 632 -19.25 -18.22 -2.91
CA PHE A 632 -18.27 -17.27 -2.39
C PHE A 632 -18.73 -15.83 -2.60
N HIS A 633 -18.48 -14.99 -1.61
CA HIS A 633 -18.44 -13.54 -1.80
C HIS A 633 -17.14 -13.18 -2.53
N LEU A 634 -17.24 -12.32 -3.54
CA LEU A 634 -16.08 -11.76 -4.24
C LEU A 634 -15.30 -10.82 -3.31
N MET A 635 -13.97 -10.93 -3.32
CA MET A 635 -13.09 -10.00 -2.60
C MET A 635 -12.91 -8.69 -3.40
N CYS A 636 -13.95 -7.87 -3.45
CA CYS A 636 -13.99 -6.69 -4.33
C CYS A 636 -12.85 -5.68 -4.12
N ASP A 637 -12.32 -5.60 -2.91
CA ASP A 637 -11.22 -4.69 -2.55
C ASP A 637 -9.92 -5.00 -3.30
N THR A 638 -9.74 -6.26 -3.71
CA THR A 638 -8.51 -6.74 -4.36
C THR A 638 -8.77 -7.37 -5.73
N GLN A 639 -10.02 -7.71 -6.04
CA GLN A 639 -10.38 -8.43 -7.26
C GLN A 639 -11.62 -7.85 -7.94
N HIS A 640 -11.64 -7.95 -9.26
CA HIS A 640 -12.80 -7.81 -10.12
C HIS A 640 -13.01 -9.13 -10.86
N LEU A 641 -14.27 -9.56 -10.99
CA LEU A 641 -14.65 -10.81 -11.66
C LEU A 641 -15.56 -10.50 -12.83
N GLU A 642 -15.22 -11.03 -14.00
CA GLU A 642 -16.10 -11.21 -15.14
C GLU A 642 -16.47 -12.69 -15.25
N ILE A 643 -17.73 -12.99 -15.56
CA ILE A 643 -18.16 -14.33 -15.97
C ILE A 643 -18.49 -14.26 -17.46
N VAL A 644 -17.71 -14.97 -18.27
CA VAL A 644 -17.73 -14.90 -19.74
C VAL A 644 -18.25 -16.22 -20.30
N ASP A 645 -18.96 -16.18 -21.42
CA ASP A 645 -19.52 -17.35 -22.07
C ASP A 645 -18.45 -18.44 -22.33
N LEU A 646 -18.89 -19.70 -22.36
CA LEU A 646 -17.99 -20.85 -22.48
C LEU A 646 -17.36 -20.93 -23.88
N GLU A 647 -18.08 -20.51 -24.92
CA GLU A 647 -17.63 -20.56 -26.32
C GLU A 647 -17.30 -19.18 -26.86
N GLN A 648 -17.89 -18.13 -26.30
CA GLN A 648 -17.73 -16.76 -26.75
C GLN A 648 -17.01 -15.91 -25.71
N ASP A 649 -16.20 -14.95 -26.16
CA ASP A 649 -15.51 -13.99 -25.27
C ASP A 649 -16.43 -12.82 -24.86
N ALA A 650 -17.71 -13.12 -24.62
CA ALA A 650 -18.74 -12.15 -24.23
C ALA A 650 -19.26 -12.43 -22.80
N PRO A 651 -19.50 -11.40 -21.96
CA PRO A 651 -20.08 -11.58 -20.64
C PRO A 651 -21.42 -12.31 -20.66
N VAL A 652 -21.61 -13.25 -19.73
CA VAL A 652 -22.88 -13.97 -19.59
C VAL A 652 -23.96 -13.09 -18.96
N ARG A 653 -25.25 -13.43 -19.18
CA ARG A 653 -26.37 -12.72 -18.55
C ARG A 653 -26.81 -13.43 -17.27
N ASN A 654 -27.08 -12.67 -16.21
CA ASN A 654 -27.66 -13.17 -14.95
C ASN A 654 -26.88 -14.35 -14.35
N ASP A 655 -27.54 -15.49 -14.13
CA ASP A 655 -27.04 -16.70 -13.47
C ASP A 655 -26.56 -17.78 -14.46
N GLN A 656 -26.30 -17.40 -15.72
CA GLN A 656 -25.72 -18.28 -16.71
C GLN A 656 -24.31 -18.72 -16.30
N VAL A 657 -23.96 -19.95 -16.69
CA VAL A 657 -22.65 -20.54 -16.43
C VAL A 657 -21.64 -20.01 -17.45
N GLY A 658 -20.46 -19.65 -16.98
CA GLY A 658 -19.36 -19.19 -17.81
C GLY A 658 -17.99 -19.41 -17.19
N ARG A 659 -16.95 -19.03 -17.93
CA ARG A 659 -15.55 -18.98 -17.51
C ARG A 659 -15.32 -17.81 -16.56
N LEU A 660 -14.55 -18.03 -15.51
CA LEU A 660 -14.22 -16.99 -14.54
C LEU A 660 -12.93 -16.25 -14.95
N LEU A 661 -13.05 -14.94 -15.21
CA LEU A 661 -11.92 -14.06 -15.51
C LEU A 661 -11.69 -13.07 -14.37
N PHE A 662 -10.47 -13.01 -13.86
CA PHE A 662 -10.12 -12.12 -12.75
C PHE A 662 -9.20 -10.99 -13.18
N THR A 663 -9.49 -9.79 -12.68
CA THR A 663 -8.61 -8.61 -12.76
C THR A 663 -8.28 -8.16 -11.36
N SER A 664 -6.99 -8.18 -10.99
CA SER A 664 -6.56 -7.78 -9.66
C SER A 664 -6.38 -6.26 -9.54
N ARG A 665 -6.78 -5.71 -8.40
CA ARG A 665 -6.60 -4.31 -7.99
C ARG A 665 -5.44 -4.12 -7.00
N ALA A 666 -4.78 -5.21 -6.63
CA ALA A 666 -3.79 -5.25 -5.57
C ALA A 666 -2.64 -6.19 -5.96
N ARG A 667 -2.10 -5.97 -7.17
CA ARG A 667 -1.03 -6.81 -7.72
C ARG A 667 -0.09 -6.03 -8.64
N GLU A 668 1.11 -5.75 -8.15
CA GLU A 668 2.19 -5.03 -8.83
C GLU A 668 3.33 -5.97 -9.24
N GLY A 669 3.62 -7.00 -8.44
CA GLY A 669 4.74 -7.91 -8.68
C GLY A 669 4.60 -8.78 -9.93
N GLN A 670 3.36 -9.01 -10.39
CA GLN A 670 3.06 -9.66 -11.66
C GLN A 670 1.60 -9.39 -12.07
N SER A 671 1.38 -8.86 -13.27
CA SER A 671 0.06 -8.39 -13.72
C SER A 671 -0.99 -9.51 -13.80
N VAL A 672 -2.22 -9.22 -13.36
CA VAL A 672 -3.40 -10.09 -13.49
C VAL A 672 -4.55 -9.23 -13.98
N ARG A 673 -4.81 -9.29 -15.29
CA ARG A 673 -5.90 -8.57 -15.94
C ARG A 673 -6.62 -9.53 -16.88
N ARG A 674 -7.94 -9.61 -16.74
CA ARG A 674 -8.82 -10.56 -17.46
C ARG A 674 -8.24 -11.99 -17.50
N TYR A 675 -7.69 -12.45 -16.38
CA TYR A 675 -7.01 -13.73 -16.28
C TYR A 675 -8.01 -14.88 -16.17
N GLU A 676 -8.00 -15.79 -17.14
CA GLU A 676 -8.80 -17.02 -17.11
C GLU A 676 -8.17 -18.01 -16.14
N VAL A 677 -8.78 -18.14 -14.96
CA VAL A 677 -8.30 -19.03 -13.90
C VAL A 677 -8.47 -20.52 -14.25
N GLY A 678 -9.27 -20.81 -15.28
CA GLY A 678 -9.60 -22.16 -15.73
C GLY A 678 -10.71 -22.82 -14.92
N ASP A 679 -11.47 -22.07 -14.13
CA ASP A 679 -12.67 -22.51 -13.43
C ASP A 679 -13.92 -21.91 -14.07
N THR A 680 -15.06 -22.59 -13.91
CA THR A 680 -16.39 -22.12 -14.32
C THR A 680 -17.25 -21.75 -13.12
N GLY A 681 -18.19 -20.85 -13.34
CA GLY A 681 -19.13 -20.45 -12.31
C GLY A 681 -20.27 -19.62 -12.85
N ARG A 682 -21.12 -19.15 -11.94
CA ARG A 682 -22.26 -18.28 -12.24
C ARG A 682 -22.52 -17.30 -11.11
N TRP A 683 -23.17 -16.18 -11.41
CA TRP A 683 -23.60 -15.24 -10.37
C TRP A 683 -24.71 -15.82 -9.50
N VAL A 684 -24.69 -15.48 -8.22
CA VAL A 684 -25.78 -15.76 -7.27
C VAL A 684 -26.53 -14.47 -7.01
N ILE A 685 -27.77 -14.41 -7.49
CA ILE A 685 -28.60 -13.20 -7.48
C ILE A 685 -29.09 -12.88 -6.07
N GLY A 686 -29.17 -11.59 -5.75
CA GLY A 686 -29.78 -11.06 -4.54
C GLY A 686 -28.79 -10.91 -3.36
N PRO A 687 -29.23 -10.22 -2.29
CA PRO A 687 -28.41 -9.96 -1.11
C PRO A 687 -28.16 -11.25 -0.31
N CYS A 688 -27.05 -11.27 0.42
CA CYS A 688 -26.73 -12.37 1.33
C CYS A 688 -27.30 -12.11 2.73
N PRO A 689 -27.84 -13.12 3.43
CA PRO A 689 -28.28 -12.97 4.82
C PRO A 689 -27.17 -12.55 5.80
N CYS A 690 -25.89 -12.69 5.42
CA CYS A 690 -24.77 -12.22 6.24
C CYS A 690 -24.62 -10.69 6.29
N GLY A 691 -25.36 -9.96 5.44
CA GLY A 691 -25.37 -8.50 5.37
C GLY A 691 -24.30 -7.88 4.48
N LEU A 692 -23.29 -8.64 4.03
CA LEU A 692 -22.25 -8.12 3.12
C LEU A 692 -22.86 -7.74 1.77
N SER A 693 -22.44 -6.60 1.25
CA SER A 693 -22.87 -6.05 -0.05
C SER A 693 -22.14 -6.66 -1.23
N SER A 694 -21.01 -7.35 -1.02
CA SER A 694 -20.22 -7.92 -2.10
C SER A 694 -21.00 -8.97 -2.91
N PRO A 695 -20.88 -8.95 -4.25
CA PRO A 695 -21.56 -9.91 -5.10
C PRO A 695 -21.06 -11.33 -4.81
N ARG A 696 -21.95 -12.30 -5.04
CA ARG A 696 -21.67 -13.71 -4.80
C ARG A 696 -21.64 -14.47 -6.10
N PHE A 697 -20.74 -15.44 -6.19
CA PHE A 697 -20.69 -16.37 -7.31
C PHE A 697 -20.60 -17.80 -6.78
N GLN A 698 -21.19 -18.72 -7.54
CA GLN A 698 -21.06 -20.15 -7.30
C GLN A 698 -19.90 -20.67 -8.15
N LEU A 699 -18.90 -21.24 -7.49
CA LEU A 699 -17.86 -22.02 -8.14
C LEU A 699 -18.46 -23.37 -8.54
N LEU A 700 -18.26 -23.73 -9.81
CA LEU A 700 -18.65 -25.02 -10.34
C LEU A 700 -17.39 -25.85 -10.56
N GLU A 701 -17.10 -26.24 -11.80
CA GLU A 701 -16.00 -27.13 -12.13
C GLU A 701 -14.90 -26.41 -12.90
N ARG A 702 -13.74 -27.05 -12.99
CA ARG A 702 -12.68 -26.58 -13.89
C ARG A 702 -13.13 -26.63 -15.34
N HIS A 703 -12.97 -25.52 -16.03
CA HIS A 703 -13.10 -25.42 -17.47
C HIS A 703 -12.12 -26.43 -18.12
N GLY A 704 -12.64 -27.34 -18.95
CA GLY A 704 -11.88 -28.45 -19.54
C GLY A 704 -11.69 -29.71 -18.68
N GLN A 705 -12.23 -29.79 -17.46
CA GLN A 705 -12.28 -31.05 -16.67
C GLN A 705 -13.57 -31.86 -16.84
N TRP A 706 -14.48 -31.40 -17.68
CA TRP A 706 -15.51 -32.26 -18.24
C TRP A 706 -14.83 -33.39 -19.00
N LEU A 707 -15.02 -34.62 -18.52
CA LEU A 707 -14.50 -35.76 -19.22
C LEU A 707 -15.35 -35.99 -20.46
N ARG A 708 -14.76 -35.70 -21.63
CA ARG A 708 -15.35 -36.16 -22.88
C ARG A 708 -15.10 -37.65 -23.00
N ILE A 709 -16.16 -38.44 -22.88
CA ILE A 709 -16.11 -39.90 -22.95
C ILE A 709 -17.31 -40.40 -23.72
N GLY A 710 -17.07 -41.26 -24.72
CA GLY A 710 -18.13 -41.83 -25.57
C GLY A 710 -19.04 -40.76 -26.18
N THR A 711 -18.45 -39.64 -26.61
CA THR A 711 -19.08 -38.44 -27.22
C THR A 711 -19.84 -37.48 -26.29
N GLN A 712 -20.04 -37.82 -25.02
CA GLN A 712 -20.71 -36.96 -24.03
C GLN A 712 -19.71 -36.32 -23.06
N PHE A 713 -20.13 -35.24 -22.40
CA PHE A 713 -19.37 -34.61 -21.31
C PHE A 713 -19.92 -35.07 -19.96
N ILE A 714 -19.04 -35.64 -19.13
CA ILE A 714 -19.41 -36.17 -17.82
C ILE A 714 -18.58 -35.46 -16.73
N SER A 715 -19.26 -35.06 -15.65
CA SER A 715 -18.63 -34.46 -14.49
C SER A 715 -17.99 -35.54 -13.60
N PRO A 716 -16.66 -35.53 -13.39
CA PRO A 716 -15.99 -36.47 -12.49
C PRO A 716 -16.43 -36.32 -11.03
N SER A 717 -16.68 -35.08 -10.60
CA SER A 717 -17.13 -34.72 -9.25
C SER A 717 -18.52 -35.28 -8.96
N GLN A 718 -19.41 -35.20 -9.95
CA GLN A 718 -20.77 -35.73 -9.85
C GLN A 718 -20.74 -37.26 -9.77
N LEU A 719 -19.86 -37.92 -10.55
CA LEU A 719 -19.65 -39.37 -10.41
C LEU A 719 -19.13 -39.76 -9.02
N ALA A 720 -18.18 -39.00 -8.48
CA ALA A 720 -17.69 -39.21 -7.11
C ALA A 720 -18.79 -39.01 -6.06
N GLN A 721 -19.70 -38.06 -6.29
CA GLN A 721 -20.85 -37.83 -5.41
C GLN A 721 -21.85 -38.99 -5.48
N TYR A 722 -22.18 -39.48 -6.68
CA TYR A 722 -23.04 -40.65 -6.85
C TYR A 722 -22.44 -41.91 -6.21
N ALA A 723 -21.13 -42.13 -6.37
CA ALA A 723 -20.44 -43.26 -5.76
C ALA A 723 -20.58 -43.30 -4.23
N GLY A 724 -20.79 -42.15 -3.57
CA GLY A 724 -21.04 -42.06 -2.12
C GLY A 724 -19.83 -42.40 -1.23
N VAL A 725 -18.70 -42.78 -1.83
CA VAL A 725 -17.43 -43.16 -1.18
C VAL A 725 -16.25 -42.46 -1.86
N PRO A 726 -15.07 -42.36 -1.23
CA PRO A 726 -13.88 -41.86 -1.91
C PRO A 726 -13.55 -42.70 -3.14
N VAL A 727 -13.39 -42.04 -4.28
CA VAL A 727 -13.06 -42.70 -5.55
C VAL A 727 -11.87 -42.06 -6.26
N GLN A 728 -11.21 -42.84 -7.11
CA GLN A 728 -10.24 -42.38 -8.10
C GLN A 728 -10.63 -42.92 -9.48
N ILE A 729 -10.88 -42.02 -10.42
CA ILE A 729 -11.30 -42.32 -11.79
C ILE A 729 -10.06 -42.42 -12.66
N VAL A 730 -9.90 -43.54 -13.37
CA VAL A 730 -8.81 -43.77 -14.33
C VAL A 730 -9.42 -43.98 -15.71
N LEU A 731 -8.98 -43.21 -16.68
CA LEU A 731 -9.41 -43.35 -18.06
C LEU A 731 -8.32 -44.02 -18.87
N ASP A 732 -8.68 -45.04 -19.63
CA ASP A 732 -7.81 -45.71 -20.58
C ASP A 732 -8.62 -46.29 -21.76
N TYR A 733 -8.02 -47.19 -22.54
CA TYR A 733 -8.71 -47.94 -23.58
C TYR A 733 -8.79 -49.42 -23.17
N ALA A 734 -9.96 -50.03 -23.35
CA ALA A 734 -10.12 -51.47 -23.26
C ALA A 734 -9.38 -52.19 -24.42
N ALA A 735 -9.18 -53.50 -24.31
CA ALA A 735 -8.45 -54.29 -25.32
C ALA A 735 -9.06 -54.25 -26.72
N ASN A 736 -10.34 -53.89 -26.83
CA ASN A 736 -11.08 -53.71 -28.08
C ASN A 736 -11.04 -52.27 -28.63
N GLY A 737 -10.26 -51.36 -28.01
CA GLY A 737 -10.10 -49.98 -28.44
C GLY A 737 -11.21 -49.02 -28.00
N VAL A 738 -12.24 -49.50 -27.30
CA VAL A 738 -13.30 -48.66 -26.73
C VAL A 738 -12.77 -47.95 -25.49
N GLU A 739 -13.17 -46.69 -25.29
CA GLU A 739 -12.82 -45.94 -24.09
C GLU A 739 -13.32 -46.66 -22.84
N ARG A 740 -12.50 -46.67 -21.79
CA ARG A 740 -12.84 -47.30 -20.52
C ARG A 740 -12.66 -46.33 -19.37
N LEU A 741 -13.67 -46.25 -18.52
CA LEU A 741 -13.68 -45.51 -17.28
C LEU A 741 -13.61 -46.50 -16.12
N VAL A 742 -12.46 -46.55 -15.45
CA VAL A 742 -12.20 -47.40 -14.29
C VAL A 742 -12.37 -46.57 -13.02
N VAL A 743 -13.34 -46.89 -12.17
CA VAL A 743 -13.52 -46.27 -10.86
C VAL A 743 -12.92 -47.15 -9.77
N ARG A 744 -11.88 -46.66 -9.10
CA ARG A 744 -11.32 -47.30 -7.90
C ARG A 744 -12.07 -46.78 -6.68
N ALA A 745 -12.62 -47.66 -5.85
CA ALA A 745 -13.42 -47.28 -4.69
C ALA A 745 -13.17 -48.24 -3.51
N GLU A 746 -13.18 -47.73 -2.28
CA GLU A 746 -13.10 -48.56 -1.07
C GLU A 746 -14.50 -49.04 -0.64
N ALA A 747 -15.19 -49.71 -1.58
CA ALA A 747 -16.53 -50.25 -1.39
C ALA A 747 -16.77 -51.44 -2.32
N ASP A 748 -17.92 -52.09 -2.15
CA ASP A 748 -18.40 -53.13 -3.05
C ASP A 748 -18.54 -52.60 -4.48
N ALA A 749 -17.91 -53.28 -5.43
CA ALA A 749 -17.81 -52.81 -6.81
C ALA A 749 -19.16 -52.77 -7.50
N ASP A 750 -20.04 -53.75 -7.25
CA ASP A 750 -21.36 -53.84 -7.86
C ASP A 750 -22.29 -52.72 -7.35
N HIS A 751 -22.22 -52.42 -6.05
CA HIS A 751 -22.96 -51.31 -5.46
C HIS A 751 -22.54 -49.96 -6.07
N VAL A 752 -21.24 -49.68 -6.12
CA VAL A 752 -20.73 -48.42 -6.70
C VAL A 752 -21.04 -48.34 -8.20
N HIS A 753 -20.95 -49.45 -8.93
CA HIS A 753 -21.33 -49.51 -10.34
C HIS A 753 -22.79 -49.13 -10.57
N GLN A 754 -23.73 -49.65 -9.77
CA GLN A 754 -25.14 -49.28 -9.87
C GLN A 754 -25.39 -47.80 -9.53
N GLN A 755 -24.70 -47.27 -8.51
CA GLN A 755 -24.82 -45.86 -8.12
C GLN A 755 -24.31 -44.91 -9.21
N LEU A 756 -23.20 -45.23 -9.86
CA LEU A 756 -22.66 -44.43 -10.96
C LEU A 756 -23.64 -44.34 -12.14
N LEU A 757 -24.39 -45.41 -12.42
CA LEU A 757 -25.42 -45.44 -13.47
C LEU A 757 -26.70 -44.64 -13.13
N CYS A 758 -26.81 -44.06 -11.94
CA CYS A 758 -27.83 -43.05 -11.64
C CYS A 758 -27.58 -41.74 -12.40
N ASP A 759 -26.36 -41.50 -12.86
CA ASP A 759 -26.08 -40.42 -13.81
C ASP A 759 -26.63 -40.78 -15.20
N ALA A 760 -27.65 -40.05 -15.63
CA ALA A 760 -28.34 -40.31 -16.90
C ALA A 760 -27.41 -40.22 -18.11
N THR A 761 -26.41 -39.34 -18.07
CA THR A 761 -25.44 -39.16 -19.17
C THR A 761 -24.49 -40.35 -19.23
N LEU A 762 -23.91 -40.76 -18.10
CA LEU A 762 -23.04 -41.95 -18.03
C LEU A 762 -23.80 -43.21 -18.44
N LYS A 763 -25.03 -43.39 -17.95
CA LYS A 763 -25.87 -44.53 -18.31
C LYS A 763 -26.13 -44.61 -19.81
N ASN A 764 -26.48 -43.51 -20.45
CA ASN A 764 -26.73 -43.47 -21.90
C ASN A 764 -25.50 -43.87 -22.72
N VAL A 765 -24.30 -43.46 -22.30
CA VAL A 765 -23.05 -43.77 -23.02
C VAL A 765 -22.64 -45.23 -22.84
N VAL A 766 -22.83 -45.79 -21.64
CA VAL A 766 -22.58 -47.20 -21.34
C VAL A 766 -23.58 -48.10 -22.09
N ASP A 767 -24.88 -47.76 -22.06
CA ASP A 767 -25.93 -48.49 -22.79
C ASP A 767 -25.73 -48.44 -24.31
N ALA A 768 -25.22 -47.32 -24.84
CA ALA A 768 -24.87 -47.16 -26.25
C ALA A 768 -23.57 -47.88 -26.65
N THR A 769 -22.91 -48.59 -25.72
CA THR A 769 -21.63 -49.30 -25.91
C THR A 769 -20.46 -48.41 -26.36
N LEU A 770 -20.55 -47.10 -26.11
CA LEU A 770 -19.52 -46.12 -26.44
C LEU A 770 -18.48 -45.96 -25.33
N LEU A 771 -18.73 -46.54 -24.15
CA LEU A 771 -17.87 -46.53 -22.98
C LEU A 771 -17.98 -47.85 -22.20
N VAL A 772 -16.84 -48.41 -21.80
CA VAL A 772 -16.78 -49.50 -20.81
C VAL A 772 -16.64 -48.90 -19.42
N LEU A 773 -17.60 -49.16 -18.53
CA LEU A 773 -17.51 -48.80 -17.11
C LEU A 773 -16.98 -50.00 -16.32
N GLU A 774 -15.88 -49.81 -15.58
CA GLU A 774 -15.29 -50.85 -14.71
C GLU A 774 -15.14 -50.28 -13.30
N VAL A 775 -15.55 -51.02 -12.26
CA VAL A 775 -15.33 -50.60 -10.87
C VAL A 775 -14.41 -51.59 -10.19
N ARG A 776 -13.39 -51.08 -9.49
CA ARG A 776 -12.40 -51.90 -8.76
C ARG A 776 -12.41 -51.54 -7.29
N THR A 777 -12.60 -52.55 -6.45
CA THR A 777 -12.43 -52.40 -5.00
C THR A 777 -10.95 -52.17 -4.69
N CYS A 778 -10.63 -51.03 -4.10
CA CYS A 778 -9.27 -50.60 -3.80
C CYS A 778 -9.30 -49.70 -2.56
N ALA A 779 -8.42 -49.96 -1.59
CA ALA A 779 -8.34 -49.14 -0.38
C ALA A 779 -7.89 -47.72 -0.75
N ALA A 780 -8.46 -46.69 -0.12
CA ALA A 780 -8.13 -45.29 -0.42
C ALA A 780 -6.63 -44.97 -0.19
N THR A 781 -5.95 -45.75 0.65
CA THR A 781 -4.50 -45.68 0.87
C THR A 781 -3.67 -46.01 -0.38
N GLN A 782 -4.24 -46.78 -1.31
CA GLN A 782 -3.58 -47.23 -2.54
C GLN A 782 -3.85 -46.33 -3.76
N PHE A 783 -4.61 -45.23 -3.60
CA PHE A 783 -4.88 -44.30 -4.69
C PHE A 783 -3.58 -43.60 -5.11
N GLU A 784 -3.40 -43.40 -6.43
CA GLU A 784 -2.22 -42.71 -6.98
C GLU A 784 -2.22 -41.24 -6.53
N ARG A 785 -1.04 -40.73 -6.16
CA ARG A 785 -0.85 -39.37 -5.61
C ARG A 785 0.15 -38.59 -6.42
N ASN A 786 -0.02 -37.27 -6.48
CA ASN A 786 1.02 -36.39 -6.99
C ASN A 786 2.21 -36.39 -6.01
N LYS A 787 3.37 -36.86 -6.47
CA LYS A 787 4.60 -36.99 -5.67
C LYS A 787 5.07 -35.68 -5.01
N HIS A 788 4.65 -34.52 -5.52
CA HIS A 788 5.13 -33.20 -5.09
C HIS A 788 4.12 -32.40 -4.25
N SER A 789 2.82 -32.60 -4.44
CA SER A 789 1.77 -31.82 -3.74
C SER A 789 0.99 -32.64 -2.72
N GLY A 790 1.17 -33.97 -2.69
CA GLY A 790 0.40 -34.87 -1.82
C GLY A 790 -1.09 -34.96 -2.18
N LYS A 791 -1.52 -34.24 -3.22
CA LYS A 791 -2.90 -34.25 -3.71
C LYS A 791 -3.22 -35.59 -4.36
N MET A 792 -4.44 -36.04 -4.13
CA MET A 792 -5.00 -37.24 -4.74
C MET A 792 -5.85 -36.78 -5.94
N PRO A 793 -5.34 -36.87 -7.18
CA PRO A 793 -6.13 -36.48 -8.35
C PRO A 793 -7.37 -37.37 -8.44
N LEU A 794 -8.53 -36.74 -8.58
CA LEU A 794 -9.80 -37.43 -8.78
C LEU A 794 -9.83 -38.19 -10.11
N VAL A 795 -9.14 -37.67 -11.13
CA VAL A 795 -9.09 -38.22 -12.49
C VAL A 795 -7.64 -38.43 -12.92
N ILE A 796 -7.37 -39.59 -13.51
CA ILE A 796 -6.10 -39.95 -14.17
C ILE A 796 -6.43 -40.33 -15.60
N ASP A 797 -6.09 -39.48 -16.57
CA ASP A 797 -6.31 -39.78 -17.98
C ASP A 797 -5.07 -40.42 -18.60
N ARG A 798 -5.16 -41.70 -18.94
CA ARG A 798 -4.10 -42.49 -19.60
C ARG A 798 -4.38 -42.70 -21.09
N ARG A 799 -5.42 -42.08 -21.64
CA ARG A 799 -5.71 -42.12 -23.08
C ARG A 799 -4.68 -41.33 -23.90
N GLN A 800 -3.99 -40.37 -23.29
CA GLN A 800 -2.91 -39.62 -23.91
C GLN A 800 -1.57 -40.33 -23.69
N ARG A 801 -0.91 -40.72 -24.78
CA ARG A 801 0.50 -41.17 -24.75
C ARG A 801 1.38 -40.05 -24.17
N PRO A 802 2.45 -40.37 -23.41
CA PRO A 802 3.45 -39.37 -23.11
C PRO A 802 4.06 -38.87 -24.43
N ILE A 803 4.04 -37.55 -24.65
CA ILE A 803 4.75 -36.92 -25.76
C ILE A 803 6.24 -37.16 -25.50
N THR A 804 6.85 -38.05 -26.28
CA THR A 804 8.31 -38.20 -26.30
C THR A 804 8.92 -37.04 -27.08
N GLU A 805 10.03 -36.49 -26.59
CA GLU A 805 10.80 -35.32 -27.10
C GLU A 805 11.17 -35.35 -28.61
N LYS A 806 10.81 -36.39 -29.37
CA LYS A 806 11.09 -36.52 -30.80
C LYS A 806 10.03 -35.91 -31.73
N GLU A 807 8.90 -35.44 -31.22
CA GLU A 807 7.84 -34.81 -32.05
C GLU A 807 7.89 -33.27 -32.05
N PHE A 808 8.97 -32.68 -31.53
CA PHE A 808 9.23 -31.23 -31.56
C PHE A 808 10.35 -30.79 -32.53
N GLN A 809 10.77 -31.66 -33.45
CA GLN A 809 11.69 -31.29 -34.54
C GLN A 809 10.94 -30.99 -35.83
#